data_AF-A0A2E6D8W1-F1
#
_entry.id   AF-A0A2E6D8W1-F1
#
_cell.length_a   1.000
_cell.length_b   1.000
_cell.length_c   1.000
_cell.angle_alpha   90.00
_cell.angle_beta   90.00
_cell.angle_gamma   90.00
#
_symmetry.space_group_name_H-M   'P 1'
#
loop_
_entity.id
_entity.type
_entity.pdbx_description
1 polymer ?
#
loop_
_entity_poly.entity_id
_entity_poly.type
_entity_poly.pdbx_seq_one_letter_code
_entity_poly.pdbx_strand_id
1 'polypeptide(L)'
;MLSLGIACVLLVAPPVPQDVGELSAFGLAIDRAERALEAGQLDQAQALVIRALERDRKNTRAWDLRARWAKAAEDRDEEVYSRHQQYRLSVAQGVDRKVLRTLWDELLILDPLARDLYGLKDRFLKKLIPLAESYEKAERPHSAIDVWKKVQAIDPENVEAQLSIERIAASPDPSLAGEAKPKDLFADVSDEWIEEFDTAHGTWDEAGEEERPNYITVTDAGYHVLIRTAEAMEQMNAFYREFFRYGTEEDGRSVSRIRVHVFKNRDEYLTLGIGPPIEWSGGHFTGSHVETYISSGFENMVGTLFHEAAHQFVSLATNAVGWLNEGLASFFEGTRILPNGTVIMNMPANGRLMPLAERMSKGWMAHAQDGYDPNDSDSTPEKAPTFRIVIENRYSWGPPWYAPTWGLVYFLYNYQDPVDGRYVYRDAFSEFINASGGKTGDTAVATFEEVVLANPKPAMSFVERPEDAAEVTLPQTVDEVDAVWKDWILALRDEGSGKLVVDKPYGQWGRYAEQNGDLIVAKEHYEKGLVADRTNIELLLEFADLLEEHFENSDRAAKLALEALYQLEQEPERDEKLIRTVERLLSKLDPKHKTLARIQDELAASTRNAVERYKGAGLDMMVMDVSWRAGSDLKLDDMLGYYEEAVRRSGRSLAIWELAYNEQNLDGWVTGVPSFKADSVTLAGEFGDFDEEVFDFQSLTMDRVTAGDFSIEAEVLANRGEVNFCGFVFGHKGSNTFHGMLLFPGKEVAEGGVQTAWLDLMSSYGGGPAKTWLHIPVDTQDPEAEPEEPEERTSAGEWHTLRLDVVGRSVDLWYDDKLVGTRDFPGKEALRGGFGLVMGPGKARFQNVRFLARDPADPASAIERAITHEALAGLDGETGAVQGSYQGMIPPFPEVSRWIKEPREDWAEARGGPQLLVLWSIDQNKLVRIDQWLTYLEEGYRDVGLKVVSVVSTHDDKRMEDYLREHPLPGSVGVDVLPENSVGIGESFESYFIRRFNLPRVLLLDLDGTVLWEGDPGFEINEEPVEPYGSFLDDPLEELVTDRKLRELAVWRTKWERYGAPALAKGDFEEALPMLVEAGDYDPVCEPRAAQASAALRSVEAALADLEGSAASLEARGAETGMDVLIGWGAIIAGEEAEEFEKEHRARKEARDVLQSKNHRDWIKVLKACAAFPNRRGTDAEKALAMFAELDKRGGLLVELLRAELDEAHAAQDWEAFARAVESVPTMGARFLAGSYFGWEEGQ
;
A
#
# COMPACT_ATOMS: atom_id res chain seq x y z
N MET A 1 -53.36 -62.98 61.26
CA MET A 1 -52.14 -62.16 61.06
C MET A 1 -51.90 -62.11 59.56
N LEU A 2 -51.76 -60.92 58.98
CA LEU A 2 -52.23 -60.59 57.63
C LEU A 2 -51.14 -60.46 56.55
N SER A 3 -51.47 -60.97 55.37
CA SER A 3 -50.81 -60.86 54.06
C SER A 3 -51.40 -59.72 53.20
N LEU A 4 -50.66 -59.21 52.20
CA LEU A 4 -51.01 -58.59 50.89
C LEU A 4 -49.79 -57.74 50.44
N GLY A 5 -49.22 -57.71 49.22
CA GLY A 5 -49.59 -58.18 47.89
C GLY A 5 -50.15 -57.05 47.02
N ILE A 6 -49.39 -56.50 46.04
CA ILE A 6 -49.84 -55.94 44.74
C ILE A 6 -48.64 -55.45 43.89
N ALA A 7 -48.76 -55.68 42.57
CA ALA A 7 -47.81 -55.46 41.48
C ALA A 7 -47.83 -54.04 40.89
N CYS A 8 -46.75 -53.65 40.20
CA CYS A 8 -46.76 -52.55 39.22
C CYS A 8 -46.12 -52.98 37.89
N VAL A 9 -46.78 -52.56 36.82
CA VAL A 9 -46.66 -52.95 35.41
C VAL A 9 -45.82 -51.92 34.65
N LEU A 10 -45.14 -52.40 33.61
CA LEU A 10 -44.38 -51.71 32.58
C LEU A 10 -45.05 -50.44 32.00
N LEU A 11 -44.33 -49.32 31.97
CA LEU A 11 -44.48 -48.26 30.97
C LEU A 11 -43.10 -48.01 30.34
N VAL A 12 -42.96 -48.47 29.11
CA VAL A 12 -41.87 -48.19 28.18
C VAL A 12 -41.90 -46.70 27.87
N ALA A 13 -40.83 -45.96 28.21
CA ALA A 13 -40.59 -44.67 27.56
C ALA A 13 -40.37 -44.95 26.07
N PRO A 14 -41.03 -44.23 25.15
CA PRO A 14 -40.79 -44.42 23.73
C PRO A 14 -39.29 -44.21 23.46
N PRO A 15 -38.68 -44.95 22.52
CA PRO A 15 -37.37 -44.57 22.02
C PRO A 15 -37.48 -43.11 21.59
N VAL A 16 -36.62 -42.25 22.14
CA VAL A 16 -36.35 -40.96 21.51
C VAL A 16 -35.96 -41.31 20.07
N PRO A 17 -36.67 -40.78 19.05
CA PRO A 17 -36.29 -41.04 17.67
C PRO A 17 -34.82 -40.68 17.52
N GLN A 18 -33.97 -41.67 17.22
CA GLN A 18 -32.61 -41.47 16.72
C GLN A 18 -32.68 -40.98 15.27
N ASP A 19 -33.41 -39.89 15.07
CA ASP A 19 -33.73 -39.31 13.77
C ASP A 19 -33.80 -37.77 13.90
N VAL A 20 -32.93 -37.21 14.74
CA VAL A 20 -32.53 -35.81 14.63
C VAL A 20 -31.18 -35.86 13.94
N GLY A 21 -31.16 -35.61 12.62
CA GLY A 21 -29.91 -35.41 11.90
C GLY A 21 -29.03 -34.44 12.69
N GLU A 22 -27.73 -34.73 12.76
CA GLU A 22 -26.77 -33.86 13.45
C GLU A 22 -26.98 -32.42 12.99
N LEU A 23 -27.42 -31.55 13.92
CA LEU A 23 -27.63 -30.14 13.62
C LEU A 23 -26.28 -29.56 13.15
N SER A 24 -26.30 -28.78 12.08
CA SER A 24 -25.12 -28.06 11.61
C SER A 24 -24.56 -27.16 12.73
N ALA A 25 -23.26 -26.83 12.68
CA ALA A 25 -22.62 -25.97 13.69
C ALA A 25 -23.36 -24.61 13.86
N PHE A 26 -23.91 -24.06 12.78
CA PHE A 26 -24.80 -22.90 12.80
C PHE A 26 -26.11 -23.18 13.57
N GLY A 27 -26.81 -24.28 13.25
CA GLY A 27 -28.05 -24.66 13.93
C GLY A 27 -27.86 -24.87 15.43
N LEU A 28 -26.72 -25.45 15.83
CA LEU A 28 -26.32 -25.61 17.22
C LEU A 28 -26.11 -24.26 17.93
N ALA A 29 -25.46 -23.30 17.27
CA ALA A 29 -25.21 -21.96 17.82
C ALA A 29 -26.52 -21.21 18.09
N ILE A 30 -27.44 -21.21 17.13
CA ILE A 30 -28.77 -20.57 17.27
C ILE A 30 -29.59 -21.22 18.38
N ASP A 31 -29.70 -22.55 18.41
CA ASP A 31 -30.50 -23.24 19.43
C ASP A 31 -29.92 -23.05 20.84
N ARG A 32 -28.59 -22.99 20.98
CA ARG A 32 -27.94 -22.67 22.28
C ARG A 32 -28.17 -21.22 22.66
N ALA A 33 -28.09 -20.29 21.72
CA ALA A 33 -28.35 -18.87 21.96
C ALA A 33 -29.79 -18.64 22.43
N GLU A 34 -30.77 -19.32 21.80
CA GLU A 34 -32.18 -19.27 22.22
C GLU A 34 -32.37 -19.79 23.65
N ARG A 35 -31.76 -20.93 24.00
CA ARG A 35 -31.84 -21.47 25.37
C ARG A 35 -31.17 -20.56 26.40
N ALA A 36 -30.01 -19.99 26.09
CA ALA A 36 -29.31 -19.06 26.98
C ALA A 36 -30.16 -17.80 27.21
N LEU A 37 -30.80 -17.26 26.16
CA LEU A 37 -31.70 -16.12 26.27
C LEU A 37 -32.95 -16.45 27.11
N GLU A 38 -33.57 -17.61 26.89
CA GLU A 38 -34.71 -18.09 27.70
C GLU A 38 -34.33 -18.33 29.17
N ALA A 39 -33.09 -18.72 29.44
CA ALA A 39 -32.53 -18.89 30.78
C ALA A 39 -32.10 -17.56 31.44
N GLY A 40 -32.17 -16.43 30.73
CA GLY A 40 -31.73 -15.12 31.23
C GLY A 40 -30.20 -14.96 31.30
N GLN A 41 -29.44 -15.82 30.64
CA GLN A 41 -27.98 -15.77 30.57
C GLN A 41 -27.55 -14.86 29.42
N LEU A 42 -27.70 -13.54 29.62
CA LEU A 42 -27.57 -12.55 28.54
C LEU A 42 -26.17 -12.53 27.91
N ASP A 43 -25.09 -12.59 28.69
CA ASP A 43 -23.71 -12.56 28.14
C ASP A 43 -23.43 -13.80 27.27
N GLN A 44 -23.86 -14.97 27.74
CA GLN A 44 -23.74 -16.22 27.00
C GLN A 44 -24.59 -16.20 25.72
N ALA A 45 -25.80 -15.67 25.80
CA ALA A 45 -26.67 -15.52 24.63
C ALA A 45 -26.05 -14.57 23.60
N GLN A 46 -25.43 -13.46 24.03
CA GLN A 46 -24.74 -12.51 23.16
C GLN A 46 -23.60 -13.19 22.38
N ALA A 47 -22.70 -13.87 23.09
CA ALA A 47 -21.57 -14.57 22.47
C ALA A 47 -22.03 -15.61 21.44
N LEU A 48 -23.10 -16.36 21.74
CA LEU A 48 -23.66 -17.35 20.82
C LEU A 48 -24.39 -16.73 19.62
N VAL A 49 -25.03 -15.57 19.79
CA VAL A 49 -25.62 -14.79 18.68
C VAL A 49 -24.53 -14.27 17.75
N ILE A 50 -23.46 -13.70 18.29
CA ILE A 50 -22.29 -13.25 17.51
C ILE A 50 -21.74 -14.44 16.73
N ARG A 51 -21.51 -15.57 17.40
CA ARG A 51 -20.99 -16.78 16.77
C ARG A 51 -21.92 -17.39 15.70
N ALA A 52 -23.22 -17.13 15.77
CA ALA A 52 -24.14 -17.49 14.70
C ALA A 52 -24.00 -16.54 13.49
N LEU A 53 -23.86 -15.23 13.74
CA LEU A 53 -23.63 -14.23 12.70
C LEU A 53 -22.25 -14.36 12.03
N GLU A 54 -21.22 -14.80 12.76
CA GLU A 54 -19.91 -15.11 12.18
C GLU A 54 -19.95 -16.25 11.17
N ARG A 55 -20.89 -17.19 11.36
CA ARG A 55 -21.11 -18.31 10.43
C ARG A 55 -22.01 -17.93 9.27
N ASP A 56 -23.07 -17.16 9.54
CA ASP A 56 -23.99 -16.69 8.50
C ASP A 56 -24.59 -15.32 8.90
N ARG A 57 -23.92 -14.25 8.48
CA ARG A 57 -24.38 -12.86 8.69
C ARG A 57 -25.65 -12.51 7.92
N LYS A 58 -26.03 -13.30 6.91
CA LYS A 58 -27.24 -13.10 6.12
C LYS A 58 -28.46 -13.78 6.77
N ASN A 59 -28.27 -14.53 7.86
CA ASN A 59 -29.36 -15.28 8.46
C ASN A 59 -30.37 -14.39 9.21
N THR A 60 -31.61 -14.34 8.74
CA THR A 60 -32.66 -13.52 9.36
C THR A 60 -33.05 -13.98 10.78
N ARG A 61 -32.89 -15.28 11.11
CA ARG A 61 -33.16 -15.80 12.47
C ARG A 61 -32.08 -15.36 13.46
N ALA A 62 -30.82 -15.25 13.03
CA ALA A 62 -29.74 -14.73 13.87
C ALA A 62 -29.97 -13.26 14.26
N TRP A 63 -30.40 -12.43 13.29
CA TRP A 63 -30.75 -11.02 13.54
C TRP A 63 -32.00 -10.83 14.40
N ASP A 64 -33.01 -11.68 14.22
CA ASP A 64 -34.16 -11.73 15.13
C ASP A 64 -33.73 -12.01 16.58
N LEU A 65 -32.85 -13.00 16.75
CA LEU A 65 -32.36 -13.40 18.07
C LEU A 65 -31.51 -12.29 18.71
N ARG A 66 -30.68 -11.59 17.92
CA ARG A 66 -29.95 -10.39 18.34
C ARG A 66 -30.90 -9.29 18.81
N ALA A 67 -31.97 -9.02 18.06
CA ALA A 67 -32.97 -8.02 18.46
C ALA A 67 -33.71 -8.42 19.76
N ARG A 68 -34.06 -9.70 19.92
CA ARG A 68 -34.68 -10.22 21.15
C ARG A 68 -33.73 -10.13 22.35
N TRP A 69 -32.45 -10.43 22.15
CA TRP A 69 -31.41 -10.26 23.16
C TRP A 69 -31.24 -8.80 23.55
N ALA A 70 -31.10 -7.89 22.58
CA ALA A 70 -30.93 -6.46 22.82
C ALA A 70 -32.11 -5.87 23.63
N LYS A 71 -33.34 -6.28 23.29
CA LYS A 71 -34.53 -5.95 24.08
C LYS A 71 -34.44 -6.44 25.53
N ALA A 72 -33.95 -7.67 25.75
CA ALA A 72 -33.80 -8.23 27.08
C ALA A 72 -32.66 -7.58 27.88
N ALA A 73 -31.62 -7.10 27.20
CA ALA A 73 -30.52 -6.31 27.75
C ALA A 73 -30.85 -4.81 27.92
N GLU A 74 -32.08 -4.39 27.56
CA GLU A 74 -32.53 -2.99 27.54
C GLU A 74 -31.70 -2.07 26.61
N ASP A 75 -31.04 -2.65 25.60
CA ASP A 75 -30.30 -1.93 24.57
C ASP A 75 -31.20 -1.59 23.37
N ARG A 76 -31.81 -0.41 23.45
CA ARG A 76 -32.74 0.06 22.40
C ARG A 76 -32.04 0.32 21.07
N ASP A 77 -30.79 0.79 21.07
CA ASP A 77 -30.09 1.14 19.83
C ASP A 77 -29.80 -0.13 19.02
N GLU A 78 -29.30 -1.17 19.70
CA GLU A 78 -29.03 -2.46 19.07
C GLU A 78 -30.32 -3.21 18.69
N GLU A 79 -31.41 -3.08 19.44
CA GLU A 79 -32.73 -3.63 19.06
C GLU A 79 -33.20 -3.00 17.73
N VAL A 80 -33.17 -1.67 17.63
CA VAL A 80 -33.58 -0.94 16.41
C VAL A 80 -32.72 -1.37 15.23
N TYR A 81 -31.40 -1.30 15.37
CA TYR A 81 -30.47 -1.66 14.30
C TYR A 81 -30.67 -3.12 13.85
N SER A 82 -30.81 -4.06 14.78
CA SER A 82 -31.01 -5.48 14.46
C SER A 82 -32.34 -5.74 13.74
N ARG A 83 -33.40 -4.98 14.05
CA ARG A 83 -34.70 -5.07 13.33
C ARG A 83 -34.62 -4.49 11.92
N HIS A 84 -33.88 -3.40 11.72
CA HIS A 84 -33.54 -2.91 10.37
C HIS A 84 -32.73 -3.97 9.60
N GLN A 85 -31.77 -4.60 10.27
CA GLN A 85 -31.09 -5.87 9.95
C GLN A 85 -31.99 -6.90 9.28
N GLN A 86 -32.80 -7.48 10.14
CA GLN A 86 -33.74 -8.52 9.81
C GLN A 86 -34.68 -8.12 8.68
N TYR A 87 -35.23 -6.89 8.72
CA TYR A 87 -36.16 -6.44 7.69
C TYR A 87 -35.49 -6.34 6.31
N ARG A 88 -34.31 -5.71 6.21
CA ARG A 88 -33.58 -5.58 4.93
C ARG A 88 -33.19 -6.94 4.37
N LEU A 89 -32.65 -7.83 5.19
CA LEU A 89 -32.30 -9.18 4.76
C LEU A 89 -33.54 -9.99 4.36
N SER A 90 -34.66 -9.83 5.05
CA SER A 90 -35.91 -10.50 4.68
C SER A 90 -36.48 -9.99 3.36
N VAL A 91 -36.34 -8.69 3.08
CA VAL A 91 -36.70 -8.10 1.79
C VAL A 91 -35.79 -8.68 0.70
N ALA A 92 -34.48 -8.74 0.95
CA ALA A 92 -33.50 -9.28 0.01
C ALA A 92 -33.67 -10.78 -0.28
N GLN A 93 -34.12 -11.55 0.72
CA GLN A 93 -34.40 -12.97 0.58
C GLN A 93 -35.79 -13.26 -0.02
N GLY A 94 -36.54 -12.24 -0.44
CA GLY A 94 -37.85 -12.42 -1.06
C GLY A 94 -38.90 -13.05 -0.14
N VAL A 95 -38.80 -12.83 1.17
CA VAL A 95 -39.73 -13.39 2.16
C VAL A 95 -41.18 -12.94 1.88
N ASP A 96 -42.16 -13.79 2.21
CA ASP A 96 -43.59 -13.52 1.94
C ASP A 96 -44.04 -12.13 2.40
N ARG A 97 -44.83 -11.45 1.56
CA ARG A 97 -45.29 -10.07 1.79
C ARG A 97 -46.04 -9.89 3.11
N LYS A 98 -46.73 -10.91 3.63
CA LYS A 98 -47.41 -10.81 4.93
C LYS A 98 -46.40 -10.76 6.06
N VAL A 99 -45.37 -11.58 6.00
CA VAL A 99 -44.27 -11.60 6.99
C VAL A 99 -43.52 -10.28 6.95
N LEU A 100 -43.18 -9.78 5.75
CA LEU A 100 -42.56 -8.46 5.59
C LEU A 100 -43.43 -7.34 6.17
N ARG A 101 -44.75 -7.41 6.01
CA ARG A 101 -45.67 -6.43 6.61
C ARG A 101 -45.68 -6.50 8.13
N THR A 102 -45.63 -7.70 8.71
CA THR A 102 -45.50 -7.87 10.17
C THR A 102 -44.19 -7.28 10.69
N LEU A 103 -43.06 -7.62 10.07
CA LEU A 103 -41.75 -7.07 10.43
C LEU A 103 -41.72 -5.54 10.29
N TRP A 104 -42.36 -5.01 9.26
CA TRP A 104 -42.47 -3.57 9.03
C TRP A 104 -43.33 -2.87 10.09
N ASP A 105 -44.48 -3.44 10.44
CA ASP A 105 -45.37 -2.88 11.47
C ASP A 105 -44.67 -2.92 12.86
N GLU A 106 -43.92 -3.98 13.17
CA GLU A 106 -43.10 -4.08 14.38
C GLU A 106 -41.96 -3.05 14.39
N LEU A 107 -41.23 -2.91 13.28
CA LEU A 107 -40.17 -1.92 13.13
C LEU A 107 -40.70 -0.50 13.31
N LEU A 108 -41.85 -0.14 12.73
CA LEU A 108 -42.42 1.21 12.84
C LEU A 108 -42.91 1.57 14.26
N ILE A 109 -43.28 0.58 15.06
CA ILE A 109 -43.61 0.81 16.48
C ILE A 109 -42.34 1.19 17.24
N LEU A 110 -41.22 0.52 16.95
CA LEU A 110 -39.95 0.72 17.63
C LEU A 110 -39.21 1.98 17.14
N ASP A 111 -39.23 2.20 15.82
CA ASP A 111 -38.60 3.30 15.10
C ASP A 111 -39.58 3.97 14.10
N PRO A 112 -40.29 5.02 14.53
CA PRO A 112 -41.14 5.81 13.65
C PRO A 112 -40.38 6.53 12.51
N LEU A 113 -39.06 6.73 12.63
CA LEU A 113 -38.23 7.41 11.62
C LEU A 113 -37.98 6.52 10.39
N ALA A 114 -38.10 5.19 10.54
CA ALA A 114 -37.95 4.24 9.43
C ALA A 114 -38.87 4.60 8.25
N ARG A 115 -40.07 5.14 8.51
CA ARG A 115 -40.97 5.57 7.42
C ARG A 115 -40.36 6.61 6.49
N ASP A 116 -39.62 7.56 7.07
CA ASP A 116 -38.98 8.63 6.30
C ASP A 116 -37.73 8.10 5.58
N LEU A 117 -36.94 7.25 6.26
CA LEU A 117 -35.75 6.61 5.70
C LEU A 117 -36.08 5.73 4.48
N TYR A 118 -37.02 4.78 4.62
CA TYR A 118 -37.44 3.94 3.49
C TYR A 118 -38.28 4.71 2.47
N GLY A 119 -38.84 5.87 2.83
CA GLY A 119 -39.55 6.77 1.92
C GLY A 119 -38.64 7.48 0.91
N LEU A 120 -37.31 7.52 1.16
CA LEU A 120 -36.33 8.06 0.21
C LEU A 120 -36.38 7.31 -1.12
N LYS A 121 -36.55 5.99 -1.08
CA LYS A 121 -36.72 5.12 -2.25
C LYS A 121 -37.78 5.65 -3.20
N ASP A 122 -39.01 5.84 -2.74
CA ASP A 122 -40.13 6.26 -3.58
C ASP A 122 -39.93 7.65 -4.22
N ARG A 123 -39.14 8.50 -3.57
CA ARG A 123 -38.89 9.88 -4.02
C ARG A 123 -37.77 9.94 -5.06
N PHE A 124 -36.65 9.25 -4.82
CA PHE A 124 -35.44 9.40 -5.63
C PHE A 124 -35.37 8.43 -6.80
N LEU A 125 -35.93 7.22 -6.69
CA LEU A 125 -35.95 6.27 -7.80
C LEU A 125 -36.69 6.83 -9.03
N LYS A 126 -37.78 7.59 -8.82
CA LYS A 126 -38.54 8.26 -9.90
C LYS A 126 -37.73 9.31 -10.67
N LYS A 127 -36.58 9.74 -10.14
CA LYS A 127 -35.69 10.71 -10.78
C LYS A 127 -34.45 10.03 -11.37
N LEU A 128 -33.87 9.07 -10.65
CA LEU A 128 -32.62 8.40 -11.03
C LEU A 128 -32.83 7.38 -12.16
N ILE A 129 -33.89 6.57 -12.13
CA ILE A 129 -34.14 5.54 -13.17
C ILE A 129 -34.23 6.18 -14.57
N PRO A 130 -35.05 7.21 -14.83
CA PRO A 130 -35.10 7.84 -16.16
C PRO A 130 -33.78 8.48 -16.57
N LEU A 131 -32.97 8.94 -15.62
CA LEU A 131 -31.66 9.51 -15.89
C LEU A 131 -30.68 8.41 -16.34
N ALA A 132 -30.65 7.27 -15.63
CA ALA A 132 -29.81 6.12 -15.97
C ALA A 132 -30.13 5.56 -17.36
N GLU A 133 -31.41 5.29 -17.66
CA GLU A 133 -31.88 4.87 -18.99
C GLU A 133 -31.44 5.83 -20.10
N SER A 134 -31.43 7.13 -19.78
CA SER A 134 -31.03 8.14 -20.74
C SER A 134 -29.52 8.13 -21.03
N TYR A 135 -28.68 7.75 -20.07
CA TYR A 135 -27.24 7.55 -20.27
C TYR A 135 -26.96 6.31 -21.09
N GLU A 136 -27.66 5.20 -20.81
CA GLU A 136 -27.55 3.99 -21.63
C GLU A 136 -27.88 4.26 -23.10
N LYS A 137 -28.97 4.99 -23.36
CA LYS A 137 -29.36 5.37 -24.73
C LYS A 137 -28.31 6.24 -25.43
N ALA A 138 -27.47 6.93 -24.67
CA ALA A 138 -26.38 7.73 -25.20
C ALA A 138 -25.06 6.95 -25.31
N GLU A 139 -25.06 5.63 -25.06
CA GLU A 139 -23.88 4.75 -25.08
C GLU A 139 -22.80 5.20 -24.08
N ARG A 140 -23.25 5.59 -22.88
CA ARG A 140 -22.41 6.11 -21.79
C ARG A 140 -22.39 5.15 -20.61
N PRO A 141 -21.64 4.03 -20.69
CA PRO A 141 -21.70 2.95 -19.72
C PRO A 141 -21.26 3.36 -18.31
N HIS A 142 -20.24 4.21 -18.17
CA HIS A 142 -19.74 4.65 -16.85
C HIS A 142 -20.75 5.56 -16.16
N SER A 143 -21.27 6.57 -16.86
CA SER A 143 -22.30 7.44 -16.29
C SER A 143 -23.60 6.68 -15.99
N ALA A 144 -23.98 5.71 -16.83
CA ALA A 144 -25.16 4.88 -16.58
C ALA A 144 -24.98 4.01 -15.32
N ILE A 145 -23.85 3.31 -15.19
CA ILE A 145 -23.54 2.48 -14.01
C ILE A 145 -23.51 3.34 -12.75
N ASP A 146 -22.90 4.53 -12.77
CA ASP A 146 -22.85 5.39 -11.58
C ASP A 146 -24.27 5.74 -11.06
N VAL A 147 -25.20 6.05 -11.97
CA VAL A 147 -26.59 6.34 -11.60
C VAL A 147 -27.35 5.07 -11.18
N TRP A 148 -27.14 3.93 -11.85
CA TRP A 148 -27.76 2.67 -11.44
C TRP A 148 -27.26 2.17 -10.09
N LYS A 149 -25.97 2.35 -9.78
CA LYS A 149 -25.42 2.06 -8.46
C LYS A 149 -26.08 2.91 -7.38
N LYS A 150 -26.35 4.19 -7.65
CA LYS A 150 -27.14 5.04 -6.75
C LYS A 150 -28.58 4.55 -6.59
N VAL A 151 -29.20 4.01 -7.65
CA VAL A 151 -30.50 3.32 -7.54
C VAL A 151 -30.39 2.10 -6.64
N GLN A 152 -29.37 1.26 -6.83
CA GLN A 152 -29.15 0.04 -6.05
C GLN A 152 -28.81 0.33 -4.59
N ALA A 153 -28.04 1.38 -4.31
CA ALA A 153 -27.75 1.82 -2.94
C ALA A 153 -29.02 2.26 -2.19
N ILE A 154 -29.98 2.89 -2.89
CA ILE A 154 -31.28 3.29 -2.31
C ILE A 154 -32.24 2.09 -2.21
N ASP A 155 -32.21 1.19 -3.19
CA ASP A 155 -33.05 0.00 -3.28
C ASP A 155 -32.23 -1.20 -3.75
N PRO A 156 -31.59 -1.94 -2.81
CA PRO A 156 -30.71 -3.05 -3.15
C PRO A 156 -31.38 -4.14 -4.00
N GLU A 157 -32.69 -4.29 -3.87
CA GLU A 157 -33.53 -5.27 -4.59
C GLU A 157 -34.12 -4.75 -5.90
N ASN A 158 -33.65 -3.60 -6.38
CA ASN A 158 -34.10 -3.07 -7.66
C ASN A 158 -33.58 -3.96 -8.80
N VAL A 159 -34.41 -4.92 -9.23
CA VAL A 159 -34.09 -5.87 -10.31
C VAL A 159 -33.67 -5.17 -11.60
N GLU A 160 -34.29 -4.03 -11.92
CA GLU A 160 -33.95 -3.26 -13.11
C GLU A 160 -32.52 -2.71 -13.04
N ALA A 161 -32.14 -2.09 -11.92
CA ALA A 161 -30.78 -1.60 -11.71
C ALA A 161 -29.75 -2.73 -11.68
N GLN A 162 -30.03 -3.84 -10.99
CA GLN A 162 -29.15 -5.02 -10.96
C GLN A 162 -28.89 -5.54 -12.37
N LEU A 163 -29.95 -5.81 -13.14
CA LEU A 163 -29.82 -6.33 -14.51
C LEU A 163 -29.15 -5.32 -15.45
N SER A 164 -29.38 -4.02 -15.27
CA SER A 164 -28.71 -3.00 -16.09
C SER A 164 -27.23 -2.88 -15.76
N ILE A 165 -26.83 -2.83 -14.48
CA ILE A 165 -25.41 -2.81 -14.09
C ILE A 165 -24.71 -4.06 -14.63
N GLU A 166 -25.28 -5.24 -14.36
CA GLU A 166 -24.71 -6.51 -14.82
C GLU A 166 -24.55 -6.55 -16.34
N ARG A 167 -25.58 -6.13 -17.09
CA ARG A 167 -25.52 -6.08 -18.56
C ARG A 167 -24.49 -5.09 -19.08
N ILE A 168 -24.42 -3.88 -18.52
CA ILE A 168 -23.49 -2.85 -19.00
C ILE A 168 -22.05 -3.23 -18.64
N ALA A 169 -21.82 -3.63 -17.38
CA ALA A 169 -20.50 -3.95 -16.87
C ALA A 169 -19.90 -5.23 -17.48
N ALA A 170 -20.74 -6.16 -17.96
CA ALA A 170 -20.31 -7.36 -18.69
C ALA A 170 -19.68 -7.08 -20.07
N SER A 171 -19.66 -5.82 -20.53
CA SER A 171 -18.95 -5.45 -21.77
C SER A 171 -17.44 -5.64 -21.59
N PRO A 172 -16.70 -6.10 -22.61
CA PRO A 172 -15.26 -6.40 -22.54
C PRO A 172 -14.42 -5.12 -22.55
N ASP A 173 -14.54 -4.29 -21.50
CA ASP A 173 -13.76 -3.09 -21.26
C ASP A 173 -13.11 -3.19 -19.86
N PRO A 174 -11.77 -3.08 -19.74
CA PRO A 174 -11.09 -3.14 -18.45
C PRO A 174 -11.59 -2.09 -17.45
N SER A 175 -12.02 -0.93 -17.93
CA SER A 175 -12.46 0.19 -17.08
C SER A 175 -13.87 0.00 -16.48
N LEU A 176 -14.63 -1.00 -16.97
CA LEU A 176 -15.93 -1.43 -16.45
C LEU A 176 -15.83 -2.64 -15.52
N ALA A 177 -14.72 -3.36 -15.55
CA ALA A 177 -14.55 -4.63 -14.85
C ALA A 177 -14.74 -4.56 -13.33
N GLY A 178 -14.34 -3.44 -12.71
CA GLY A 178 -14.55 -3.24 -11.28
C GLY A 178 -16.03 -3.21 -10.88
N GLU A 179 -16.93 -2.96 -11.83
CA GLU A 179 -18.37 -2.85 -11.61
C GLU A 179 -19.15 -4.10 -12.01
N ALA A 180 -18.47 -5.10 -12.57
CA ALA A 180 -19.07 -6.32 -13.05
C ALA A 180 -19.13 -7.38 -11.96
N LYS A 181 -20.28 -8.06 -11.85
CA LYS A 181 -20.32 -9.34 -11.14
C LYS A 181 -19.73 -10.41 -12.04
N PRO A 182 -18.91 -11.33 -11.50
CA PRO A 182 -18.54 -12.54 -12.22
C PRO A 182 -19.81 -13.22 -12.71
N LYS A 183 -19.82 -13.59 -13.98
CA LYS A 183 -20.91 -14.37 -14.57
C LYS A 183 -21.10 -15.64 -13.75
N ASP A 184 -22.29 -15.82 -13.18
CA ASP A 184 -22.63 -17.08 -12.53
C ASP A 184 -22.85 -18.14 -13.60
N LEU A 185 -21.81 -18.94 -13.82
CA LEU A 185 -21.80 -19.99 -14.83
C LEU A 185 -22.70 -21.18 -14.47
N PHE A 186 -23.24 -21.23 -13.25
CA PHE A 186 -23.95 -22.38 -12.71
C PHE A 186 -25.40 -22.06 -12.32
N ALA A 187 -25.86 -20.83 -12.54
CA ALA A 187 -27.20 -20.36 -12.13
C ALA A 187 -28.37 -21.24 -12.64
N ASP A 188 -28.18 -21.97 -13.74
CA ASP A 188 -29.19 -22.82 -14.37
C ASP A 188 -29.20 -24.28 -13.86
N VAL A 189 -28.30 -24.66 -12.94
CA VAL A 189 -28.18 -26.01 -12.39
C VAL A 189 -28.13 -25.98 -10.85
N SER A 190 -28.64 -27.02 -10.19
CA SER A 190 -28.60 -27.14 -8.73
C SER A 190 -27.38 -27.95 -8.28
N ASP A 191 -26.94 -27.77 -7.02
CA ASP A 191 -25.85 -28.57 -6.43
C ASP A 191 -26.13 -30.08 -6.53
N GLU A 192 -27.37 -30.52 -6.27
CA GLU A 192 -27.80 -31.92 -6.45
C GLU A 192 -27.63 -32.40 -7.91
N TRP A 193 -27.87 -31.53 -8.89
CA TRP A 193 -27.70 -31.87 -10.31
C TRP A 193 -26.21 -31.95 -10.66
N ILE A 194 -25.39 -31.06 -10.10
CA ILE A 194 -23.92 -31.09 -10.26
C ILE A 194 -23.37 -32.39 -9.68
N GLU A 195 -23.79 -32.82 -8.49
CA GLU A 195 -23.39 -34.11 -7.92
C GLU A 195 -23.82 -35.31 -8.80
N GLU A 196 -25.04 -35.29 -9.34
CA GLU A 196 -25.51 -36.32 -10.28
C GLU A 196 -24.68 -36.34 -11.57
N PHE A 197 -24.37 -35.17 -12.13
CA PHE A 197 -23.50 -35.02 -13.29
C PHE A 197 -22.10 -35.57 -12.99
N ASP A 198 -21.47 -35.12 -11.90
CA ASP A 198 -20.12 -35.50 -11.52
C ASP A 198 -20.01 -37.01 -11.26
N THR A 199 -21.06 -37.61 -10.69
CA THR A 199 -21.14 -39.07 -10.51
C THR A 199 -21.26 -39.80 -11.85
N ALA A 200 -22.08 -39.29 -12.77
CA ALA A 200 -22.30 -39.90 -14.09
C ALA A 200 -21.10 -39.71 -15.05
N HIS A 201 -20.29 -38.67 -14.82
CA HIS A 201 -19.19 -38.27 -15.69
C HIS A 201 -17.81 -38.41 -15.01
N GLY A 202 -17.71 -39.14 -13.90
CA GLY A 202 -16.48 -39.26 -13.09
C GLY A 202 -15.40 -40.19 -13.67
N THR A 203 -15.61 -40.71 -14.89
CA THR A 203 -14.61 -41.50 -15.62
C THR A 203 -14.45 -40.97 -17.04
N TRP A 204 -13.23 -41.07 -17.59
CA TRP A 204 -12.91 -40.51 -18.91
C TRP A 204 -13.77 -41.05 -20.06
N ASP A 205 -14.14 -42.34 -20.04
CA ASP A 205 -15.00 -42.95 -21.07
C ASP A 205 -16.41 -42.32 -21.10
N GLU A 206 -16.83 -41.74 -19.98
CA GLU A 206 -18.10 -41.06 -19.78
C GLU A 206 -17.89 -39.56 -19.52
N ALA A 207 -16.75 -38.97 -19.88
CA ALA A 207 -16.44 -37.58 -19.56
C ALA A 207 -17.52 -36.60 -20.06
N GLY A 208 -17.73 -35.52 -19.30
CA GLY A 208 -18.61 -34.42 -19.69
C GLY A 208 -18.02 -33.66 -20.87
N GLU A 209 -18.87 -33.19 -21.79
CA GLU A 209 -18.47 -32.43 -22.98
C GLU A 209 -19.32 -31.16 -23.12
N GLU A 210 -18.67 -30.02 -23.38
CA GLU A 210 -19.29 -28.71 -23.63
C GLU A 210 -18.74 -28.10 -24.92
N GLU A 211 -19.62 -27.84 -25.89
CA GLU A 211 -19.27 -27.26 -27.18
C GLU A 211 -19.56 -25.76 -27.23
N ARG A 212 -18.52 -24.96 -27.48
CA ARG A 212 -18.56 -23.49 -27.63
C ARG A 212 -18.07 -23.06 -29.03
N PRO A 213 -18.18 -21.78 -29.42
CA PRO A 213 -17.82 -21.32 -30.76
C PRO A 213 -16.38 -21.67 -31.19
N ASN A 214 -15.40 -21.56 -30.30
CA ASN A 214 -13.98 -21.75 -30.59
C ASN A 214 -13.39 -23.02 -29.98
N TYR A 215 -14.01 -23.60 -28.93
CA TYR A 215 -13.53 -24.83 -28.30
C TYR A 215 -14.60 -25.88 -28.03
N ILE A 216 -14.17 -27.13 -27.94
CA ILE A 216 -14.95 -28.24 -27.37
C ILE A 216 -14.22 -28.71 -26.11
N THR A 217 -14.78 -28.45 -24.93
CA THR A 217 -14.15 -28.82 -23.66
C THR A 217 -14.66 -30.20 -23.23
N VAL A 218 -13.76 -31.08 -22.81
CA VAL A 218 -14.07 -32.44 -22.33
C VAL A 218 -13.37 -32.67 -20.99
N THR A 219 -14.09 -33.13 -19.95
CA THR A 219 -13.48 -33.42 -18.65
C THR A 219 -14.26 -34.44 -17.83
N ASP A 220 -13.54 -35.20 -17.01
CA ASP A 220 -14.07 -36.07 -15.96
C ASP A 220 -13.79 -35.53 -14.55
N ALA A 221 -13.32 -34.28 -14.45
CA ALA A 221 -13.01 -33.59 -13.20
C ALA A 221 -14.22 -32.86 -12.57
N GLY A 222 -15.41 -33.06 -13.13
CA GLY A 222 -16.68 -32.48 -12.68
C GLY A 222 -17.15 -31.26 -13.46
N TYR A 223 -18.41 -30.91 -13.28
CA TYR A 223 -19.15 -29.89 -14.04
C TYR A 223 -18.58 -28.48 -13.84
N HIS A 224 -18.15 -28.16 -12.61
CA HIS A 224 -17.54 -26.87 -12.33
C HIS A 224 -16.30 -26.62 -13.18
N VAL A 225 -15.45 -27.65 -13.34
CA VAL A 225 -14.23 -27.58 -14.16
C VAL A 225 -14.60 -27.45 -15.64
N LEU A 226 -15.59 -28.21 -16.10
CA LEU A 226 -16.06 -28.20 -17.49
C LEU A 226 -16.46 -26.79 -17.94
N ILE A 227 -17.40 -26.16 -17.22
CA ILE A 227 -17.99 -24.89 -17.67
C ILE A 227 -17.04 -23.71 -17.45
N ARG A 228 -16.30 -23.66 -16.33
CA ARG A 228 -15.31 -22.59 -16.10
C ARG A 228 -14.20 -22.63 -17.14
N THR A 229 -13.70 -23.81 -17.50
CA THR A 229 -12.70 -23.96 -18.56
C THR A 229 -13.26 -23.49 -19.90
N ALA A 230 -14.48 -23.94 -20.25
CA ALA A 230 -15.12 -23.56 -21.51
C ALA A 230 -15.30 -22.04 -21.64
N GLU A 231 -15.71 -21.34 -20.57
CA GLU A 231 -15.85 -19.88 -20.58
C GLU A 231 -14.50 -19.16 -20.68
N ALA A 232 -13.52 -19.52 -19.82
CA ALA A 232 -12.22 -18.86 -19.76
C ALA A 232 -11.47 -18.98 -21.10
N MET A 233 -11.55 -20.14 -21.75
CA MET A 233 -10.92 -20.36 -23.05
C MET A 233 -11.50 -19.48 -24.15
N GLU A 234 -12.83 -19.27 -24.18
CA GLU A 234 -13.47 -18.38 -25.15
C GLU A 234 -13.04 -16.92 -24.97
N GLN A 235 -12.93 -16.47 -23.72
CA GLN A 235 -12.43 -15.12 -23.39
C GLN A 235 -10.98 -14.93 -23.85
N MET A 236 -10.12 -15.93 -23.58
CA MET A 236 -8.73 -15.90 -24.06
C MET A 236 -8.62 -15.96 -25.58
N ASN A 237 -9.48 -16.71 -26.27
CA ASN A 237 -9.47 -16.73 -27.74
C ASN A 237 -9.80 -15.38 -28.34
N ALA A 238 -10.82 -14.68 -27.80
CA ALA A 238 -11.15 -13.33 -28.21
C ALA A 238 -9.96 -12.39 -28.04
N PHE A 239 -9.32 -12.43 -26.88
CA PHE A 239 -8.11 -11.65 -26.59
C PHE A 239 -6.94 -12.01 -27.52
N TYR A 240 -6.65 -13.29 -27.76
CA TYR A 240 -5.57 -13.71 -28.64
C TYR A 240 -5.76 -13.22 -30.07
N ARG A 241 -7.00 -13.18 -30.58
CA ARG A 241 -7.28 -12.62 -31.90
C ARG A 241 -6.88 -11.15 -32.00
N GLU A 242 -7.20 -10.36 -30.98
CA GLU A 242 -6.83 -8.94 -30.92
C GLU A 242 -5.32 -8.76 -30.78
N PHE A 243 -4.70 -9.46 -29.82
CA PHE A 243 -3.26 -9.35 -29.55
C PHE A 243 -2.41 -9.74 -30.76
N PHE A 244 -2.68 -10.90 -31.36
CA PHE A 244 -1.95 -11.39 -32.54
C PHE A 244 -2.43 -10.77 -33.85
N ARG A 245 -3.50 -9.96 -33.83
CA ARG A 245 -4.18 -9.40 -35.01
C ARG A 245 -4.47 -10.48 -36.06
N TYR A 246 -4.96 -11.63 -35.59
CA TYR A 246 -5.23 -12.80 -36.41
C TYR A 246 -6.64 -13.29 -36.18
N GLY A 247 -7.43 -13.42 -37.24
CA GLY A 247 -8.81 -13.88 -37.15
C GLY A 247 -9.77 -12.86 -36.54
N THR A 248 -9.43 -11.58 -36.56
CA THR A 248 -10.36 -10.47 -36.29
C THR A 248 -11.26 -10.22 -37.51
N GLU A 249 -12.35 -9.45 -37.34
CA GLU A 249 -13.20 -9.07 -38.46
C GLU A 249 -12.44 -8.30 -39.55
N GLU A 250 -11.50 -7.44 -39.13
CA GLU A 250 -10.65 -6.65 -40.04
C GLU A 250 -9.65 -7.52 -40.82
N ASP A 251 -9.10 -8.56 -40.17
CA ASP A 251 -8.11 -9.46 -40.75
C ASP A 251 -8.73 -10.51 -41.69
N GLY A 252 -9.99 -10.89 -41.46
CA GLY A 252 -10.77 -11.76 -42.33
C GLY A 252 -10.29 -13.22 -42.45
N ARG A 253 -9.23 -13.61 -41.73
CA ARG A 253 -8.77 -15.02 -41.61
C ARG A 253 -9.64 -15.76 -40.59
N SER A 254 -9.61 -17.11 -40.60
CA SER A 254 -10.35 -17.93 -39.64
C SER A 254 -9.40 -18.70 -38.71
N VAL A 255 -9.85 -18.92 -37.48
CA VAL A 255 -9.21 -19.77 -36.48
C VAL A 255 -10.04 -21.04 -36.35
N SER A 256 -9.38 -22.20 -36.42
CA SER A 256 -10.04 -23.51 -36.32
C SER A 256 -10.57 -23.73 -34.90
N ARG A 257 -11.76 -24.32 -34.77
CA ARG A 257 -12.22 -24.89 -33.50
C ARG A 257 -11.35 -26.09 -33.13
N ILE A 258 -10.87 -26.14 -31.89
CA ILE A 258 -10.05 -27.24 -31.35
C ILE A 258 -10.70 -27.84 -30.10
N ARG A 259 -10.23 -29.00 -29.63
CA ARG A 259 -10.72 -29.58 -28.37
C ARG A 259 -9.81 -29.22 -27.19
N VAL A 260 -10.37 -29.17 -25.98
CA VAL A 260 -9.68 -28.92 -24.72
C VAL A 260 -10.02 -30.08 -23.79
N HIS A 261 -9.05 -30.93 -23.50
CA HIS A 261 -9.19 -32.09 -22.62
C HIS A 261 -8.58 -31.76 -21.26
N VAL A 262 -9.40 -31.86 -20.21
CA VAL A 262 -8.98 -31.64 -18.83
C VAL A 262 -9.21 -32.93 -18.03
N PHE A 263 -8.14 -33.61 -17.65
CA PHE A 263 -8.21 -34.84 -16.86
C PHE A 263 -8.31 -34.51 -15.37
N LYS A 264 -8.99 -35.36 -14.58
CA LYS A 264 -9.07 -35.15 -13.12
C LYS A 264 -7.71 -35.24 -12.41
N ASN A 265 -6.75 -35.99 -12.96
CA ASN A 265 -5.42 -36.13 -12.36
C ASN A 265 -4.34 -36.41 -13.42
N ARG A 266 -3.08 -36.34 -12.96
CA ARG A 266 -1.89 -36.55 -13.80
C ARG A 266 -1.83 -37.95 -14.40
N ASP A 267 -2.21 -38.99 -13.65
CA ASP A 267 -2.12 -40.38 -14.12
C ASP A 267 -3.02 -40.62 -15.34
N GLU A 268 -4.22 -40.03 -15.34
CA GLU A 268 -5.13 -40.10 -16.49
C GLU A 268 -4.62 -39.29 -17.68
N TYR A 269 -4.08 -38.10 -17.47
CA TYR A 269 -3.41 -37.35 -18.53
C TYR A 269 -2.31 -38.19 -19.22
N LEU A 270 -1.46 -38.86 -18.44
CA LEU A 270 -0.35 -39.66 -18.98
C LEU A 270 -0.79 -40.94 -19.69
N THR A 271 -1.96 -41.48 -19.35
CA THR A 271 -2.43 -42.76 -19.89
C THR A 271 -3.45 -42.61 -21.02
N LEU A 272 -4.26 -41.54 -20.98
CA LEU A 272 -5.41 -41.32 -21.85
C LEU A 272 -5.24 -40.13 -22.81
N GLY A 273 -4.27 -39.24 -22.55
CA GLY A 273 -3.98 -38.06 -23.38
C GLY A 273 -3.71 -38.39 -24.84
N ILE A 274 -4.11 -37.47 -25.73
CA ILE A 274 -3.90 -37.61 -27.18
C ILE A 274 -2.52 -37.07 -27.60
N GLY A 275 -1.86 -37.77 -28.52
CA GLY A 275 -0.41 -37.62 -28.73
C GLY A 275 0.35 -38.36 -27.61
N PRO A 276 1.65 -38.69 -27.74
CA PRO A 276 2.38 -39.19 -26.58
C PRO A 276 2.39 -38.10 -25.51
N PRO A 277 1.74 -38.30 -24.34
CA PRO A 277 1.73 -37.31 -23.27
C PRO A 277 3.16 -37.07 -22.80
N ILE A 278 3.47 -35.83 -22.46
CA ILE A 278 4.81 -35.45 -22.04
C ILE A 278 4.85 -35.62 -20.52
N GLU A 279 5.60 -36.61 -20.03
CA GLU A 279 5.61 -37.02 -18.62
C GLU A 279 5.86 -35.85 -17.65
N TRP A 280 6.72 -34.91 -18.04
CA TRP A 280 7.11 -33.77 -17.24
C TRP A 280 6.23 -32.53 -17.42
N SER A 281 5.26 -32.53 -18.35
CA SER A 281 4.46 -31.35 -18.65
C SER A 281 3.14 -31.30 -17.87
N GLY A 282 2.71 -30.08 -17.53
CA GLY A 282 1.35 -29.80 -17.03
C GLY A 282 0.28 -29.88 -18.12
N GLY A 283 0.68 -29.80 -19.40
CA GLY A 283 -0.22 -29.89 -20.55
C GLY A 283 0.52 -29.98 -21.89
N HIS A 284 -0.22 -30.11 -22.98
CA HIS A 284 0.35 -30.09 -24.34
C HIS A 284 -0.69 -29.73 -25.40
N PHE A 285 -0.35 -28.80 -26.29
CA PHE A 285 -1.04 -28.55 -27.55
C PHE A 285 -0.59 -29.44 -28.70
N THR A 286 -1.48 -30.31 -29.18
CA THR A 286 -1.20 -31.30 -30.25
C THR A 286 -1.44 -30.78 -31.68
N GLY A 287 -1.77 -29.49 -31.83
CA GLY A 287 -2.22 -28.90 -33.10
C GLY A 287 -3.73 -28.93 -33.32
N SER A 288 -4.45 -29.83 -32.64
CA SER A 288 -5.92 -29.92 -32.68
C SER A 288 -6.58 -30.12 -31.31
N HIS A 289 -5.78 -30.35 -30.28
CA HIS A 289 -6.24 -30.51 -28.89
C HIS A 289 -5.29 -29.75 -27.96
N VAL A 290 -5.84 -29.17 -26.91
CA VAL A 290 -5.11 -28.80 -25.68
C VAL A 290 -5.40 -29.88 -24.65
N GLU A 291 -4.37 -30.52 -24.10
CA GLU A 291 -4.50 -31.58 -23.09
C GLU A 291 -3.89 -31.10 -21.77
N THR A 292 -4.58 -31.21 -20.64
CA THR A 292 -4.08 -30.80 -19.30
C THR A 292 -4.83 -31.51 -18.16
N TYR A 293 -4.50 -31.24 -16.88
CA TYR A 293 -5.15 -31.85 -15.71
C TYR A 293 -5.27 -30.87 -14.53
N ILE A 294 -6.25 -31.09 -13.63
CA ILE A 294 -6.57 -30.11 -12.58
C ILE A 294 -5.75 -30.24 -11.28
N SER A 295 -5.30 -31.44 -10.90
CA SER A 295 -4.63 -31.87 -9.63
C SER A 295 -4.44 -30.90 -8.45
N SER A 296 -3.89 -29.70 -8.65
CA SER A 296 -3.56 -28.66 -7.68
C SER A 296 -4.53 -27.45 -7.67
N GLY A 297 -5.73 -27.61 -8.22
CA GLY A 297 -6.79 -26.60 -8.23
C GLY A 297 -6.92 -25.82 -9.55
N PHE A 298 -8.06 -25.13 -9.71
CA PHE A 298 -8.42 -24.47 -10.97
C PHE A 298 -7.45 -23.34 -11.35
N GLU A 299 -7.02 -22.50 -10.42
CA GLU A 299 -6.11 -21.37 -10.71
C GLU A 299 -4.78 -21.82 -11.32
N ASN A 300 -4.18 -22.88 -10.77
CA ASN A 300 -2.90 -23.41 -11.26
C ASN A 300 -3.04 -24.01 -12.67
N MET A 301 -4.17 -24.68 -12.94
CA MET A 301 -4.46 -25.26 -14.25
C MET A 301 -4.68 -24.17 -15.32
N VAL A 302 -5.31 -23.06 -14.97
CA VAL A 302 -5.65 -21.97 -15.91
C VAL A 302 -4.41 -21.37 -16.57
N GLY A 303 -3.32 -21.16 -15.82
CA GLY A 303 -2.06 -20.69 -16.42
C GLY A 303 -1.54 -21.64 -17.49
N THR A 304 -1.62 -22.95 -17.24
CA THR A 304 -1.24 -23.99 -18.22
C THR A 304 -2.18 -23.97 -19.43
N LEU A 305 -3.49 -23.86 -19.22
CA LEU A 305 -4.46 -23.74 -20.32
C LEU A 305 -4.16 -22.55 -21.23
N PHE A 306 -3.85 -21.40 -20.65
CA PHE A 306 -3.55 -20.19 -21.42
C PHE A 306 -2.26 -20.37 -22.22
N HIS A 307 -1.20 -20.92 -21.61
CA HIS A 307 0.05 -21.29 -22.28
C HIS A 307 -0.22 -22.19 -23.49
N GLU A 308 -0.88 -23.33 -23.28
CA GLU A 308 -1.12 -24.31 -24.34
C GLU A 308 -2.02 -23.76 -25.45
N ALA A 309 -3.05 -22.98 -25.09
CA ALA A 309 -3.93 -22.34 -26.07
C ALA A 309 -3.19 -21.27 -26.90
N ALA A 310 -2.22 -20.57 -26.31
CA ALA A 310 -1.43 -19.58 -27.03
C ALA A 310 -0.64 -20.21 -28.18
N HIS A 311 -0.18 -21.47 -28.06
CA HIS A 311 0.52 -22.16 -29.15
C HIS A 311 -0.30 -22.24 -30.44
N GLN A 312 -1.63 -22.29 -30.37
CA GLN A 312 -2.49 -22.21 -31.56
C GLN A 312 -2.25 -20.89 -32.32
N PHE A 313 -2.27 -19.77 -31.61
CA PHE A 313 -2.13 -18.44 -32.22
C PHE A 313 -0.68 -18.14 -32.59
N VAL A 314 0.29 -18.53 -31.77
CA VAL A 314 1.71 -18.41 -32.11
C VAL A 314 2.01 -19.13 -33.43
N SER A 315 1.46 -20.34 -33.62
CA SER A 315 1.63 -21.12 -34.86
C SER A 315 0.90 -20.52 -36.06
N LEU A 316 -0.21 -19.82 -35.86
CA LEU A 316 -1.01 -19.22 -36.94
C LEU A 316 -0.50 -17.83 -37.36
N ALA A 317 -0.06 -17.03 -36.39
CA ALA A 317 0.24 -15.61 -36.58
C ALA A 317 1.74 -15.31 -36.72
N THR A 318 2.64 -16.23 -36.35
CA THR A 318 4.08 -15.98 -36.29
C THR A 318 4.91 -17.11 -36.92
N ASN A 319 6.21 -16.87 -37.08
CA ASN A 319 7.19 -17.90 -37.47
C ASN A 319 8.03 -18.40 -36.26
N ALA A 320 7.58 -18.16 -35.03
CA ALA A 320 8.31 -18.51 -33.83
C ALA A 320 8.39 -20.04 -33.65
N VAL A 321 9.57 -20.53 -33.26
CA VAL A 321 9.79 -21.96 -32.94
C VAL A 321 10.77 -22.10 -31.77
N GLY A 322 10.83 -23.29 -31.17
CA GLY A 322 11.72 -23.58 -30.04
C GLY A 322 11.47 -22.62 -28.88
N TRP A 323 12.56 -22.08 -28.32
CA TRP A 323 12.51 -21.16 -27.18
C TRP A 323 11.53 -19.99 -27.35
N LEU A 324 11.40 -19.45 -28.57
CA LEU A 324 10.58 -18.27 -28.82
C LEU A 324 9.09 -18.60 -28.85
N ASN A 325 8.72 -19.78 -29.35
CA ASN A 325 7.33 -20.24 -29.30
C ASN A 325 6.88 -20.39 -27.84
N GLU A 326 7.74 -21.00 -27.03
CA GLU A 326 7.46 -21.29 -25.63
C GLU A 326 7.53 -20.04 -24.75
N GLY A 327 8.50 -19.16 -24.99
CA GLY A 327 8.58 -17.87 -24.32
C GLY A 327 7.35 -16.99 -24.61
N LEU A 328 6.84 -16.98 -25.85
CA LEU A 328 5.62 -16.27 -26.21
C LEU A 328 4.37 -16.91 -25.59
N ALA A 329 4.31 -18.24 -25.50
CA ALA A 329 3.21 -18.92 -24.81
C ALA A 329 3.24 -18.64 -23.29
N SER A 330 4.41 -18.76 -22.66
CA SER A 330 4.58 -18.50 -21.23
C SER A 330 4.36 -17.04 -20.85
N PHE A 331 4.52 -16.10 -21.79
CA PHE A 331 4.19 -14.69 -21.57
C PHE A 331 2.72 -14.51 -21.13
N PHE A 332 1.81 -15.36 -21.60
CA PHE A 332 0.39 -15.29 -21.24
C PHE A 332 0.04 -15.97 -19.92
N GLU A 333 0.96 -16.69 -19.27
CA GLU A 333 0.72 -17.27 -17.94
C GLU A 333 0.52 -16.20 -16.86
N GLY A 334 1.02 -14.98 -17.08
CA GLY A 334 0.79 -13.83 -16.21
C GLY A 334 -0.56 -13.13 -16.45
N THR A 335 -1.40 -13.65 -17.35
CA THR A 335 -2.67 -13.02 -17.72
C THR A 335 -3.74 -13.26 -16.65
N ARG A 336 -4.59 -12.25 -16.39
CA ARG A 336 -5.79 -12.42 -15.56
C ARG A 336 -7.04 -12.11 -16.36
N ILE A 337 -8.10 -12.86 -16.07
CA ILE A 337 -9.45 -12.58 -16.55
C ILE A 337 -10.19 -11.81 -15.45
N LEU A 338 -10.72 -10.65 -15.80
CA LEU A 338 -11.51 -9.80 -14.92
C LEU A 338 -12.96 -10.30 -14.83
N PRO A 339 -13.76 -9.84 -13.83
CA PRO A 339 -15.14 -10.30 -13.64
C PRO A 339 -16.06 -10.18 -14.86
N ASN A 340 -15.82 -9.22 -15.75
CA ASN A 340 -16.56 -9.05 -17.00
C ASN A 340 -16.02 -9.88 -18.19
N GLY A 341 -15.03 -10.75 -17.96
CA GLY A 341 -14.37 -11.52 -19.00
C GLY A 341 -13.28 -10.78 -19.76
N THR A 342 -12.98 -9.52 -19.40
CA THR A 342 -11.86 -8.78 -19.99
C THR A 342 -10.54 -9.41 -19.58
N VAL A 343 -9.61 -9.49 -20.53
CA VAL A 343 -8.29 -10.07 -20.30
C VAL A 343 -7.27 -8.96 -20.04
N ILE A 344 -6.61 -8.98 -18.87
CA ILE A 344 -5.43 -8.15 -18.56
C ILE A 344 -4.18 -8.97 -18.81
N MET A 345 -3.30 -8.46 -19.69
CA MET A 345 -2.01 -9.05 -19.99
C MET A 345 -0.84 -8.29 -19.34
N ASN A 346 0.38 -8.77 -19.59
CA ASN A 346 1.63 -8.08 -19.28
C ASN A 346 1.95 -7.93 -17.79
N MET A 347 1.26 -8.65 -16.91
CA MET A 347 1.71 -8.81 -15.52
C MET A 347 2.83 -9.86 -15.45
N PRO A 348 3.78 -9.74 -14.50
CA PRO A 348 4.79 -10.76 -14.30
C PRO A 348 4.15 -12.11 -13.91
N ALA A 349 4.58 -13.20 -14.56
CA ALA A 349 4.19 -14.54 -14.17
C ALA A 349 5.05 -14.97 -12.96
N ASN A 350 4.54 -14.84 -11.73
CA ASN A 350 5.31 -15.11 -10.50
C ASN A 350 5.95 -16.51 -10.48
N GLY A 351 5.24 -17.53 -10.99
CA GLY A 351 5.75 -18.90 -11.12
C GLY A 351 6.93 -19.05 -12.11
N ARG A 352 7.21 -18.04 -12.93
CA ARG A 352 8.38 -17.95 -13.82
C ARG A 352 9.43 -16.97 -13.30
N LEU A 353 9.00 -15.81 -12.81
CA LEU A 353 9.87 -14.75 -12.28
C LEU A 353 10.68 -15.22 -11.08
N MET A 354 10.02 -15.74 -10.04
CA MET A 354 10.68 -16.06 -8.77
C MET A 354 11.77 -17.14 -8.96
N PRO A 355 11.52 -18.27 -9.65
CA PRO A 355 12.56 -19.27 -9.90
C PRO A 355 13.70 -18.76 -10.78
N LEU A 356 13.41 -17.93 -11.79
CA LEU A 356 14.47 -17.36 -12.64
C LEU A 356 15.41 -16.45 -11.85
N ALA A 357 14.83 -15.54 -11.06
CA ALA A 357 15.58 -14.59 -10.24
C ALA A 357 16.44 -15.31 -9.17
N GLU A 358 15.92 -16.38 -8.57
CA GLU A 358 16.68 -17.22 -7.64
C GLU A 358 17.90 -17.84 -8.33
N ARG A 359 17.71 -18.46 -9.50
CA ARG A 359 18.81 -19.06 -10.29
C ARG A 359 19.83 -18.01 -10.74
N MET A 360 19.40 -16.82 -11.14
CA MET A 360 20.29 -15.72 -11.52
C MET A 360 21.13 -15.20 -10.34
N SER A 361 20.56 -15.23 -9.13
CA SER A 361 21.28 -14.88 -7.90
C SER A 361 22.43 -15.86 -7.63
N LYS A 362 22.25 -17.14 -7.97
CA LYS A 362 23.26 -18.21 -7.87
C LYS A 362 24.32 -18.19 -9.01
N GLY A 363 24.09 -17.42 -10.07
CA GLY A 363 25.04 -17.18 -11.17
C GLY A 363 24.62 -17.80 -12.51
N TRP A 364 25.58 -17.89 -13.44
CA TRP A 364 25.34 -18.35 -14.81
C TRP A 364 25.82 -19.78 -15.06
N MET A 365 25.10 -20.50 -15.92
CA MET A 365 25.51 -21.78 -16.48
C MET A 365 26.70 -21.60 -17.43
N ALA A 366 27.68 -22.51 -17.38
CA ALA A 366 28.82 -22.52 -18.30
C ALA A 366 28.45 -23.03 -19.71
N HIS A 367 27.43 -23.88 -19.80
CA HIS A 367 26.91 -24.44 -21.05
C HIS A 367 25.49 -24.98 -20.83
N ALA A 368 24.81 -25.35 -21.92
CA ALA A 368 23.43 -25.84 -21.92
C ALA A 368 23.12 -27.02 -20.97
N GLN A 369 24.10 -27.85 -20.60
CA GLN A 369 23.90 -29.00 -19.68
C GLN A 369 24.50 -28.79 -18.28
N ASP A 370 24.79 -27.54 -17.90
CA ASP A 370 25.41 -27.25 -16.60
C ASP A 370 24.40 -27.40 -15.46
N GLY A 371 24.69 -28.26 -14.49
CA GLY A 371 23.92 -28.38 -13.26
C GLY A 371 22.58 -29.12 -13.33
N TYR A 372 22.22 -29.80 -14.44
CA TYR A 372 21.01 -30.63 -14.49
C TYR A 372 21.16 -31.85 -15.43
N ASP A 373 20.47 -32.96 -15.12
CA ASP A 373 20.45 -34.19 -15.93
C ASP A 373 19.32 -34.13 -16.96
N PRO A 374 19.60 -34.10 -18.27
CA PRO A 374 18.56 -34.05 -19.30
C PRO A 374 17.72 -35.33 -19.42
N ASN A 375 18.06 -36.40 -18.70
CA ASN A 375 17.28 -37.65 -18.65
C ASN A 375 16.40 -37.75 -17.38
N ASP A 376 16.47 -36.78 -16.47
CA ASP A 376 15.67 -36.69 -15.28
C ASP A 376 14.74 -35.48 -15.38
N SER A 377 13.43 -35.72 -15.47
CA SER A 377 12.41 -34.69 -15.62
C SER A 377 12.31 -33.74 -14.43
N ASP A 378 12.72 -34.20 -13.25
CA ASP A 378 12.65 -33.42 -12.02
C ASP A 378 13.95 -32.65 -11.75
N SER A 379 14.98 -32.90 -12.56
CA SER A 379 16.28 -32.24 -12.45
C SER A 379 16.18 -30.78 -12.92
N THR A 380 16.44 -29.85 -12.00
CA THR A 380 16.47 -28.41 -12.29
C THR A 380 17.87 -27.84 -12.00
N PRO A 381 18.40 -26.96 -12.87
CA PRO A 381 19.69 -26.35 -12.67
C PRO A 381 19.65 -25.33 -11.54
N GLU A 382 20.69 -25.30 -10.72
CA GLU A 382 20.85 -24.31 -9.64
C GLU A 382 21.09 -22.88 -10.18
N LYS A 383 21.70 -22.76 -11.37
CA LYS A 383 22.11 -21.50 -12.00
C LYS A 383 21.25 -21.17 -13.21
N ALA A 384 21.19 -19.88 -13.58
CA ALA A 384 20.44 -19.43 -14.75
C ALA A 384 21.26 -19.63 -16.04
N PRO A 385 20.63 -19.91 -17.19
CA PRO A 385 21.33 -19.86 -18.46
C PRO A 385 21.59 -18.41 -18.89
N THR A 386 22.69 -18.17 -19.58
CA THR A 386 22.96 -16.89 -20.28
C THR A 386 21.96 -16.68 -21.42
N PHE A 387 21.77 -15.43 -21.84
CA PHE A 387 20.97 -15.03 -23.01
C PHE A 387 21.41 -15.76 -24.28
N ARG A 388 22.73 -15.93 -24.47
CA ARG A 388 23.30 -16.70 -25.59
C ARG A 388 22.80 -18.15 -25.60
N ILE A 389 22.89 -18.85 -24.47
CA ILE A 389 22.43 -20.25 -24.37
C ILE A 389 20.97 -20.37 -24.81
N VAL A 390 20.10 -19.46 -24.36
CA VAL A 390 18.67 -19.42 -24.74
C VAL A 390 18.51 -19.21 -26.25
N ILE A 391 19.13 -18.17 -26.80
CA ILE A 391 19.00 -17.81 -28.23
C ILE A 391 19.59 -18.88 -29.16
N GLU A 392 20.70 -19.50 -28.77
CA GLU A 392 21.33 -20.55 -29.58
C GLU A 392 20.41 -21.75 -29.76
N ASN A 393 19.49 -22.00 -28.82
CA ASN A 393 18.50 -23.07 -28.89
C ASN A 393 19.15 -24.45 -29.11
N ARG A 394 20.28 -24.69 -28.44
CA ARG A 394 21.12 -25.92 -28.53
C ARG A 394 21.03 -26.77 -27.25
N TYR A 395 19.85 -26.89 -26.69
CA TYR A 395 19.57 -27.72 -25.51
C TYR A 395 18.40 -28.67 -25.77
N SER A 396 18.31 -29.70 -24.92
CA SER A 396 17.12 -30.56 -24.86
C SER A 396 16.00 -29.79 -24.16
N TRP A 397 14.82 -29.78 -24.78
CA TRP A 397 13.67 -29.06 -24.26
C TRP A 397 13.05 -29.75 -23.04
N GLY A 398 12.62 -28.96 -22.04
CA GLY A 398 12.12 -29.47 -20.76
C GLY A 398 11.84 -28.37 -19.73
N PRO A 399 11.33 -28.75 -18.54
CA PRO A 399 10.86 -27.82 -17.49
C PRO A 399 11.84 -26.71 -17.08
N PRO A 400 13.17 -26.96 -16.98
CA PRO A 400 14.15 -25.94 -16.60
C PRO A 400 14.13 -24.66 -17.43
N TRP A 401 13.67 -24.71 -18.67
CA TRP A 401 13.89 -23.64 -19.64
C TRP A 401 12.74 -22.65 -19.78
N TYR A 402 11.53 -22.98 -19.31
CA TYR A 402 10.35 -22.10 -19.41
C TYR A 402 10.56 -20.75 -18.71
N ALA A 403 11.10 -20.76 -17.49
CA ALA A 403 11.35 -19.54 -16.73
C ALA A 403 12.36 -18.61 -17.44
N PRO A 404 13.54 -19.09 -17.90
CA PRO A 404 14.44 -18.29 -18.74
C PRO A 404 13.83 -17.76 -20.04
N THR A 405 13.08 -18.56 -20.80
CA THR A 405 12.48 -18.12 -22.06
C THR A 405 11.38 -17.08 -21.86
N TRP A 406 10.57 -17.26 -20.81
CA TRP A 406 9.63 -16.24 -20.35
C TRP A 406 10.37 -14.94 -20.00
N GLY A 407 11.43 -15.03 -19.18
CA GLY A 407 12.18 -13.86 -18.72
C GLY A 407 12.82 -13.08 -19.86
N LEU A 408 13.22 -13.76 -20.93
CA LEU A 408 13.75 -13.15 -22.15
C LEU A 408 12.65 -12.37 -22.89
N VAL A 409 11.51 -13.01 -23.18
CA VAL A 409 10.38 -12.36 -23.87
C VAL A 409 9.83 -11.18 -23.05
N TYR A 410 9.67 -11.38 -21.73
CA TYR A 410 9.16 -10.35 -20.83
C TYR A 410 10.10 -9.15 -20.74
N PHE A 411 11.43 -9.38 -20.69
CA PHE A 411 12.44 -8.32 -20.75
C PHE A 411 12.38 -7.54 -22.06
N LEU A 412 12.36 -8.20 -23.22
CA LEU A 412 12.32 -7.51 -24.51
C LEU A 412 11.04 -6.70 -24.72
N TYR A 413 9.94 -7.14 -24.14
CA TYR A 413 8.66 -6.43 -24.20
C TYR A 413 8.59 -5.23 -23.23
N ASN A 414 9.28 -5.28 -22.08
CA ASN A 414 9.10 -4.34 -20.97
C ASN A 414 10.36 -3.58 -20.51
N TYR A 415 11.53 -3.79 -21.10
CA TYR A 415 12.72 -3.00 -20.76
C TYR A 415 12.53 -1.54 -21.21
N GLN A 416 12.57 -0.62 -20.25
CA GLN A 416 12.25 0.79 -20.43
C GLN A 416 13.41 1.70 -20.04
N ASP A 417 13.47 2.86 -20.67
CA ASP A 417 14.33 3.96 -20.22
C ASP A 417 13.71 4.61 -18.96
N PRO A 418 14.47 4.76 -17.86
CA PRO A 418 13.95 5.35 -16.63
C PRO A 418 13.63 6.85 -16.77
N VAL A 419 14.18 7.54 -17.77
CA VAL A 419 13.97 8.98 -17.97
C VAL A 419 12.80 9.25 -18.89
N ASP A 420 12.83 8.71 -20.12
CA ASP A 420 11.82 9.02 -21.13
C ASP A 420 10.69 7.97 -21.24
N GLY A 421 10.78 6.87 -20.48
CA GLY A 421 9.75 5.84 -20.39
C GLY A 421 9.62 4.93 -21.61
N ARG A 422 10.40 5.17 -22.69
CA ARG A 422 10.25 4.41 -23.93
C ARG A 422 10.58 2.93 -23.73
N TYR A 423 9.80 2.06 -24.34
CA TYR A 423 10.15 0.64 -24.45
C TYR A 423 11.29 0.47 -25.46
N VAL A 424 12.47 0.07 -24.97
CA VAL A 424 13.72 0.10 -25.73
C VAL A 424 13.72 -0.92 -26.87
N TYR A 425 13.23 -2.15 -26.61
CA TYR A 425 13.33 -3.27 -27.56
C TYR A 425 11.99 -3.76 -28.11
N ARG A 426 10.84 -3.27 -27.62
CA ARG A 426 9.51 -3.84 -27.92
C ARG A 426 9.19 -3.86 -29.42
N ASP A 427 9.46 -2.77 -30.13
CA ASP A 427 9.19 -2.66 -31.56
C ASP A 427 10.11 -3.60 -32.37
N ALA A 428 11.41 -3.57 -32.09
CA ALA A 428 12.40 -4.43 -32.75
C ALA A 428 12.19 -5.92 -32.43
N PHE A 429 11.76 -6.25 -31.22
CA PHE A 429 11.38 -7.60 -30.84
C PHE A 429 10.18 -8.10 -31.63
N SER A 430 9.19 -7.24 -31.87
CA SER A 430 8.02 -7.58 -32.70
C SER A 430 8.42 -7.94 -34.14
N GLU A 431 9.44 -7.27 -34.70
CA GLU A 431 10.03 -7.64 -35.99
C GLU A 431 10.80 -8.96 -35.91
N PHE A 432 11.58 -9.17 -34.84
CA PHE A 432 12.36 -10.39 -34.63
C PHE A 432 11.49 -11.65 -34.54
N ILE A 433 10.29 -11.57 -33.97
CA ILE A 433 9.35 -12.70 -33.89
C ILE A 433 9.18 -13.37 -35.27
N ASN A 434 9.04 -12.57 -36.32
CA ASN A 434 8.89 -13.07 -37.69
C ASN A 434 10.22 -13.39 -38.38
N ALA A 435 11.29 -12.64 -38.08
CA ALA A 435 12.61 -12.80 -38.68
C ALA A 435 13.44 -13.98 -38.12
N SER A 436 13.07 -14.48 -36.94
CA SER A 436 13.74 -15.59 -36.24
C SER A 436 13.73 -16.88 -37.07
N GLY A 437 12.59 -17.24 -37.68
CA GLY A 437 12.45 -18.30 -38.69
C GLY A 437 13.07 -19.65 -38.32
N GLY A 438 13.15 -19.99 -37.03
CA GLY A 438 13.79 -21.21 -36.53
C GLY A 438 15.30 -21.33 -36.72
N LYS A 439 15.98 -20.20 -36.88
CA LYS A 439 17.44 -20.15 -36.82
C LYS A 439 17.93 -20.66 -35.45
N THR A 440 19.10 -21.30 -35.44
CA THR A 440 19.77 -21.82 -34.23
C THR A 440 21.26 -21.50 -34.26
N GLY A 441 21.92 -21.59 -33.09
CA GLY A 441 23.35 -21.31 -32.93
C GLY A 441 23.75 -19.89 -33.33
N ASP A 442 24.95 -19.74 -33.87
CA ASP A 442 25.53 -18.44 -34.23
C ASP A 442 24.67 -17.62 -35.21
N THR A 443 23.91 -18.29 -36.08
CA THR A 443 22.99 -17.61 -37.02
C THR A 443 21.81 -16.95 -36.29
N ALA A 444 21.32 -17.59 -35.21
CA ALA A 444 20.26 -17.02 -34.38
C ALA A 444 20.78 -15.80 -33.60
N VAL A 445 21.98 -15.93 -33.01
CA VAL A 445 22.67 -14.85 -32.30
C VAL A 445 22.89 -13.65 -33.23
N ALA A 446 23.50 -13.86 -34.40
CA ALA A 446 23.75 -12.78 -35.35
C ALA A 446 22.46 -12.10 -35.84
N THR A 447 21.37 -12.87 -36.05
CA THR A 447 20.08 -12.29 -36.42
C THR A 447 19.49 -11.46 -35.28
N PHE A 448 19.62 -11.91 -34.04
CA PHE A 448 19.12 -11.18 -32.89
C PHE A 448 19.89 -9.87 -32.68
N GLU A 449 21.22 -9.91 -32.78
CA GLU A 449 22.06 -8.70 -32.73
C GLU A 449 21.69 -7.71 -33.84
N GLU A 450 21.49 -8.19 -35.07
CA GLU A 450 21.13 -7.36 -36.22
C GLU A 450 19.73 -6.75 -36.13
N VAL A 451 18.73 -7.51 -35.66
CA VAL A 451 17.33 -7.07 -35.68
C VAL A 451 16.97 -6.34 -34.39
N VAL A 452 17.38 -6.83 -33.23
CA VAL A 452 16.98 -6.31 -31.92
C VAL A 452 18.02 -5.33 -31.36
N LEU A 453 19.25 -5.78 -31.15
CA LEU A 453 20.26 -4.97 -30.44
C LEU A 453 20.79 -3.80 -31.26
N ALA A 454 20.82 -3.93 -32.59
CA ALA A 454 21.23 -2.85 -33.49
C ALA A 454 20.12 -1.81 -33.75
N ASN A 455 18.86 -2.09 -33.36
CA ASN A 455 17.72 -1.21 -33.60
C ASN A 455 16.93 -0.90 -32.31
N PRO A 456 17.56 -0.45 -31.21
CA PRO A 456 16.81 0.04 -30.06
C PRO A 456 15.98 1.26 -30.49
N LYS A 457 14.78 1.43 -29.92
CA LYS A 457 13.96 2.62 -30.14
C LYS A 457 14.79 3.87 -29.78
N PRO A 458 14.93 4.89 -30.63
CA PRO A 458 15.80 6.05 -30.36
C PRO A 458 15.27 6.92 -29.21
N ALA A 459 16.18 7.69 -28.58
CA ALA A 459 15.83 8.57 -27.47
C ALA A 459 14.97 9.73 -27.98
N MET A 460 14.04 10.20 -27.15
CA MET A 460 13.19 11.33 -27.52
C MET A 460 13.99 12.63 -27.49
N SER A 461 14.18 13.27 -28.64
CA SER A 461 15.10 14.41 -28.79
C SER A 461 14.70 15.67 -28.01
N PHE A 462 13.47 15.72 -27.51
CA PHE A 462 12.93 16.83 -26.73
C PHE A 462 12.95 16.58 -25.21
N VAL A 463 13.40 15.40 -24.77
CA VAL A 463 13.57 15.07 -23.35
C VAL A 463 15.03 15.35 -22.98
N GLU A 464 15.24 16.31 -22.08
CA GLU A 464 16.56 16.54 -21.49
C GLU A 464 16.84 15.49 -20.43
N ARG A 465 17.99 14.81 -20.55
CA ARG A 465 18.42 13.83 -19.55
C ARG A 465 19.21 14.55 -18.46
N PRO A 466 18.82 14.41 -17.17
CA PRO A 466 19.63 14.92 -16.05
C PRO A 466 21.04 14.34 -16.06
N GLU A 467 22.04 15.12 -15.64
CA GLU A 467 23.46 14.69 -15.64
C GLU A 467 23.73 13.49 -14.72
N ASP A 468 22.91 13.31 -13.69
CA ASP A 468 22.97 12.26 -12.68
C ASP A 468 22.06 11.05 -12.99
N ALA A 469 21.22 11.14 -14.03
CA ALA A 469 20.32 10.05 -14.39
C ALA A 469 21.10 8.83 -14.91
N ALA A 470 20.72 7.65 -14.44
CA ALA A 470 21.33 6.39 -14.87
C ALA A 470 21.25 6.23 -16.39
N GLU A 471 22.40 5.95 -17.02
CA GLU A 471 22.45 5.71 -18.45
C GLU A 471 21.79 4.37 -18.79
N VAL A 472 20.79 4.39 -19.69
CA VAL A 472 20.28 3.15 -20.27
C VAL A 472 21.41 2.42 -20.98
N THR A 473 21.73 1.25 -20.46
CA THR A 473 22.71 0.38 -21.10
C THR A 473 22.06 -0.22 -22.35
N LEU A 474 22.72 -0.04 -23.50
CA LEU A 474 22.31 -0.55 -24.81
C LEU A 474 23.35 -1.57 -25.32
N PRO A 475 23.30 -2.83 -24.83
CA PRO A 475 24.14 -3.91 -25.32
C PRO A 475 24.15 -3.99 -26.85
N GLN A 476 25.32 -4.18 -27.44
CA GLN A 476 25.49 -4.36 -28.88
C GLN A 476 25.65 -5.84 -29.25
N THR A 477 26.00 -6.69 -28.29
CA THR A 477 26.14 -8.13 -28.46
C THR A 477 25.29 -8.89 -27.46
N VAL A 478 24.92 -10.13 -27.78
CA VAL A 478 24.11 -10.97 -26.89
C VAL A 478 24.79 -11.21 -25.54
N ASP A 479 26.12 -11.32 -25.53
CA ASP A 479 26.89 -11.59 -24.30
C ASP A 479 26.89 -10.38 -23.34
N GLU A 480 26.75 -9.16 -23.85
CA GLU A 480 26.62 -7.94 -23.04
C GLU A 480 25.23 -7.82 -22.39
N VAL A 481 24.21 -8.51 -22.91
CA VAL A 481 22.83 -8.46 -22.39
C VAL A 481 22.70 -9.13 -21.03
N ASP A 482 23.53 -10.15 -20.72
CA ASP A 482 23.40 -10.96 -19.50
C ASP A 482 23.37 -10.10 -18.23
N ALA A 483 24.29 -9.13 -18.11
CA ALA A 483 24.36 -8.26 -16.94
C ALA A 483 23.09 -7.40 -16.79
N VAL A 484 22.67 -6.75 -17.88
CA VAL A 484 21.47 -5.91 -17.91
C VAL A 484 20.21 -6.71 -17.61
N TRP A 485 20.08 -7.91 -18.19
CA TRP A 485 18.94 -8.78 -18.00
C TRP A 485 18.84 -9.29 -16.55
N LYS A 486 19.98 -9.69 -15.96
CA LYS A 486 20.02 -10.11 -14.55
C LYS A 486 19.62 -8.98 -13.62
N ASP A 487 20.22 -7.81 -13.76
CA ASP A 487 19.93 -6.67 -12.88
C ASP A 487 18.45 -6.29 -12.99
N TRP A 488 17.89 -6.29 -14.20
CA TRP A 488 16.47 -6.01 -14.43
C TRP A 488 15.53 -7.07 -13.84
N ILE A 489 15.81 -8.37 -14.01
CA ILE A 489 14.98 -9.45 -13.44
C ILE A 489 15.03 -9.45 -11.91
N LEU A 490 16.20 -9.21 -11.32
CA LEU A 490 16.35 -9.11 -9.86
C LEU A 490 15.62 -7.87 -9.32
N ALA A 491 15.70 -6.74 -10.00
CA ALA A 491 14.94 -5.53 -9.64
C ALA A 491 13.42 -5.77 -9.76
N LEU A 492 12.96 -6.44 -10.82
CA LEU A 492 11.54 -6.78 -11.00
C LEU A 492 11.02 -7.72 -9.90
N ARG A 493 11.81 -8.72 -9.48
CA ARG A 493 11.50 -9.57 -8.32
C ARG A 493 11.41 -8.72 -7.05
N ASP A 494 12.41 -7.88 -6.81
CA ASP A 494 12.51 -7.09 -5.58
C ASP A 494 11.37 -6.06 -5.50
N GLU A 495 10.98 -5.43 -6.63
CA GLU A 495 9.80 -4.56 -6.75
C GLU A 495 8.51 -5.34 -6.46
N GLY A 496 8.29 -6.45 -7.16
CA GLY A 496 7.08 -7.26 -7.00
C GLY A 496 6.92 -7.84 -5.60
N SER A 497 8.02 -8.01 -4.86
CA SER A 497 8.02 -8.46 -3.48
C SER A 497 7.91 -7.32 -2.44
N GLY A 498 8.12 -6.07 -2.84
CA GLY A 498 8.17 -4.91 -1.95
C GLY A 498 9.52 -4.71 -1.25
N LYS A 499 10.58 -5.41 -1.69
CA LYS A 499 11.97 -5.22 -1.21
C LYS A 499 12.62 -3.98 -1.83
N LEU A 500 12.23 -3.64 -3.07
CA LEU A 500 12.69 -2.46 -3.79
C LEU A 500 11.50 -1.57 -4.09
N VAL A 501 11.65 -0.27 -3.86
CA VAL A 501 10.71 0.75 -4.33
C VAL A 501 11.35 1.41 -5.53
N VAL A 502 10.70 1.34 -6.69
CA VAL A 502 11.15 2.03 -7.90
C VAL A 502 10.17 3.13 -8.19
N ASP A 503 10.64 4.38 -8.13
CA ASP A 503 9.83 5.49 -8.62
C ASP A 503 9.68 5.37 -10.14
N LYS A 504 8.43 5.34 -10.59
CA LYS A 504 8.07 5.24 -12.01
C LYS A 504 7.17 6.42 -12.31
N PRO A 505 7.69 7.48 -12.95
CA PRO A 505 6.93 8.70 -13.23
C PRO A 505 6.00 8.49 -14.43
N TYR A 506 5.03 7.59 -14.29
CA TYR A 506 4.12 7.15 -15.35
C TYR A 506 3.37 8.32 -16.00
N GLY A 507 3.01 9.36 -15.24
CA GLY A 507 2.41 10.57 -15.80
C GLY A 507 3.34 11.28 -16.79
N GLN A 508 4.58 11.53 -16.37
CA GLN A 508 5.59 12.16 -17.21
C GLN A 508 5.92 11.31 -18.46
N TRP A 509 6.10 9.99 -18.29
CA TRP A 509 6.28 9.07 -19.41
C TRP A 509 5.07 9.07 -20.37
N GLY A 510 3.86 9.19 -19.84
CA GLY A 510 2.63 9.36 -20.61
C GLY A 510 2.68 10.60 -21.50
N ARG A 511 3.04 11.76 -20.93
CA ARG A 511 3.20 13.03 -21.67
C ARG A 511 4.26 12.94 -22.76
N TYR A 512 5.40 12.32 -22.45
CA TYR A 512 6.47 12.14 -23.44
C TYR A 512 6.03 11.23 -24.59
N ALA A 513 5.37 10.12 -24.29
CA ALA A 513 4.81 9.25 -25.31
C ALA A 513 3.75 9.98 -26.17
N GLU A 514 2.89 10.78 -25.56
CA GLU A 514 1.88 11.58 -26.26
C GLU A 514 2.52 12.63 -27.18
N GLN A 515 3.49 13.39 -26.68
CA GLN A 515 4.26 14.37 -27.45
C GLN A 515 5.04 13.72 -28.61
N ASN A 516 5.51 12.48 -28.42
CA ASN A 516 6.16 11.68 -29.45
C ASN A 516 5.16 11.05 -30.46
N GLY A 517 3.85 11.09 -30.18
CA GLY A 517 2.79 10.50 -31.00
C GLY A 517 2.52 9.02 -30.75
N ASP A 518 3.12 8.42 -29.72
CA ASP A 518 2.93 7.03 -29.31
C ASP A 518 1.68 6.87 -28.42
N LEU A 519 0.50 7.23 -28.93
CA LEU A 519 -0.75 7.37 -28.15
C LEU A 519 -1.18 6.10 -27.38
N ILE A 520 -0.88 4.91 -27.92
CA ILE A 520 -1.16 3.63 -27.22
C ILE A 520 -0.23 3.44 -26.02
N VAL A 521 1.04 3.84 -26.15
CA VAL A 521 2.01 3.78 -25.05
C VAL A 521 1.67 4.83 -24.00
N ALA A 522 1.26 6.03 -24.41
CA ALA A 522 0.75 7.06 -23.49
C ALA A 522 -0.43 6.55 -22.66
N LYS A 523 -1.43 5.94 -23.33
CA LYS A 523 -2.55 5.29 -22.65
C LYS A 523 -2.09 4.19 -21.68
N GLU A 524 -1.15 3.32 -22.07
CA GLU A 524 -0.61 2.28 -21.21
C GLU A 524 0.09 2.87 -19.97
N HIS A 525 0.87 3.95 -20.12
CA HIS A 525 1.52 4.62 -19.00
C HIS A 525 0.51 5.25 -18.05
N TYR A 526 -0.46 5.99 -18.56
CA TYR A 526 -1.51 6.56 -17.71
C TYR A 526 -2.32 5.48 -16.98
N GLU A 527 -2.64 4.36 -17.63
CA GLU A 527 -3.30 3.22 -16.99
C GLU A 527 -2.43 2.60 -15.87
N LYS A 528 -1.13 2.40 -16.12
CA LYS A 528 -0.19 1.90 -15.09
C LYS A 528 -0.04 2.89 -13.93
N GLY A 529 0.04 4.19 -14.24
CA GLY A 529 0.11 5.25 -13.25
C GLY A 529 -1.11 5.27 -12.34
N LEU A 530 -2.32 5.12 -12.90
CA LEU A 530 -3.53 5.06 -12.09
C LEU A 530 -3.65 3.76 -11.29
N VAL A 531 -3.07 2.65 -11.74
CA VAL A 531 -2.97 1.44 -10.92
C VAL A 531 -2.03 1.68 -9.72
N ALA A 532 -0.92 2.39 -9.93
CA ALA A 532 0.05 2.72 -8.88
C ALA A 532 -0.48 3.75 -7.88
N ASP A 533 -1.09 4.83 -8.38
CA ASP A 533 -1.69 5.89 -7.58
C ASP A 533 -3.00 6.39 -8.22
N ARG A 534 -4.12 5.98 -7.62
CA ARG A 534 -5.48 6.37 -8.05
C ARG A 534 -5.86 7.77 -7.61
N THR A 535 -5.08 8.40 -6.73
CA THR A 535 -5.38 9.69 -6.11
C THR A 535 -4.70 10.85 -6.81
N ASN A 536 -3.77 10.58 -7.73
CA ASN A 536 -3.07 11.61 -8.50
C ASN A 536 -4.02 12.37 -9.43
N ILE A 537 -4.39 13.59 -9.01
CA ILE A 537 -5.33 14.47 -9.70
C ILE A 537 -4.81 14.87 -11.09
N GLU A 538 -3.53 15.20 -11.21
CA GLU A 538 -2.92 15.60 -12.48
C GLU A 538 -3.00 14.46 -13.50
N LEU A 539 -2.61 13.26 -13.08
CA LEU A 539 -2.66 12.05 -13.91
C LEU A 539 -4.09 11.71 -14.37
N LEU A 540 -5.08 11.85 -13.49
CA LEU A 540 -6.49 11.64 -13.82
C LEU A 540 -6.97 12.59 -14.92
N LEU A 541 -6.59 13.87 -14.83
CA LEU A 541 -7.00 14.90 -15.79
C LEU A 541 -6.28 14.75 -17.12
N GLU A 542 -4.97 14.49 -17.13
CA GLU A 542 -4.20 14.26 -18.35
C GLU A 542 -4.70 13.04 -19.12
N PHE A 543 -5.04 11.96 -18.40
CA PHE A 543 -5.61 10.80 -19.07
C PHE A 543 -7.04 11.05 -19.58
N ALA A 544 -7.83 11.85 -18.87
CA ALA A 544 -9.15 12.27 -19.35
C ALA A 544 -9.02 13.07 -20.66
N ASP A 545 -8.05 13.97 -20.75
CA ASP A 545 -7.78 14.77 -21.94
C ASP A 545 -7.32 13.87 -23.11
N LEU A 546 -6.37 12.95 -22.91
CA LEU A 546 -5.95 11.98 -23.94
C LEU A 546 -7.15 11.18 -24.48
N LEU A 547 -8.03 10.71 -23.59
CA LEU A 547 -9.22 9.93 -23.99
C LEU A 547 -10.23 10.77 -24.76
N GLU A 548 -10.45 12.03 -24.38
CA GLU A 548 -11.35 12.93 -25.08
C GLU A 548 -10.79 13.29 -26.47
N GLU A 549 -9.53 13.70 -26.54
CA GLU A 549 -8.92 14.26 -27.75
C GLU A 549 -8.54 13.21 -28.79
N HIS A 550 -8.03 12.06 -28.36
CA HIS A 550 -7.40 11.07 -29.25
C HIS A 550 -8.17 9.75 -29.38
N PHE A 551 -9.04 9.41 -28.44
CA PHE A 551 -9.79 8.14 -28.44
C PHE A 551 -11.32 8.30 -28.52
N GLU A 552 -11.82 9.54 -28.61
CA GLU A 552 -13.24 9.88 -28.66
C GLU A 552 -14.07 9.27 -27.50
N ASN A 553 -13.44 9.03 -26.35
CA ASN A 553 -14.06 8.36 -25.19
C ASN A 553 -14.42 9.34 -24.07
N SER A 554 -15.34 10.26 -24.37
CA SER A 554 -15.79 11.29 -23.43
C SER A 554 -16.45 10.74 -22.16
N ASP A 555 -16.98 9.51 -22.20
CA ASP A 555 -17.62 8.89 -21.03
C ASP A 555 -16.59 8.43 -19.99
N ARG A 556 -15.54 7.74 -20.43
CA ARG A 556 -14.42 7.36 -19.55
C ARG A 556 -13.65 8.59 -19.08
N ALA A 557 -13.47 9.60 -19.94
CA ALA A 557 -12.91 10.89 -19.53
C ALA A 557 -13.74 11.55 -18.42
N ALA A 558 -15.07 11.54 -18.52
CA ALA A 558 -15.95 12.08 -17.48
C ALA A 558 -15.81 11.31 -16.15
N LYS A 559 -15.66 9.98 -16.20
CA LYS A 559 -15.39 9.17 -15.01
C LYS A 559 -14.09 9.59 -14.31
N LEU A 560 -13.01 9.79 -15.07
CA LEU A 560 -11.72 10.21 -14.52
C LEU A 560 -11.78 11.62 -13.94
N ALA A 561 -12.45 12.56 -14.63
CA ALA A 561 -12.64 13.91 -14.11
C ALA A 561 -13.53 13.94 -12.85
N LEU A 562 -14.52 13.05 -12.73
CA LEU A 562 -15.32 12.89 -11.49
C LEU A 562 -14.45 12.39 -10.34
N GLU A 563 -13.57 11.42 -10.61
CA GLU A 563 -12.61 10.94 -9.62
C GLU A 563 -11.64 12.05 -9.20
N ALA A 564 -11.12 12.84 -10.14
CA ALA A 564 -10.24 13.97 -9.83
C ALA A 564 -10.94 15.02 -8.96
N LEU A 565 -12.21 15.34 -9.28
CA LEU A 565 -13.02 16.24 -8.46
C LEU A 565 -13.20 15.69 -7.04
N TYR A 566 -13.47 14.39 -6.91
CA TYR A 566 -13.60 13.73 -5.62
C TYR A 566 -12.31 13.88 -4.79
N GLN A 567 -11.14 13.60 -5.37
CA GLN A 567 -9.86 13.72 -4.65
C GLN A 567 -9.59 15.17 -4.22
N LEU A 568 -9.85 16.16 -5.09
CA LEU A 568 -9.71 17.59 -4.77
C LEU A 568 -10.60 18.05 -3.61
N GLU A 569 -11.80 17.49 -3.47
CA GLU A 569 -12.73 17.84 -2.39
C GLU A 569 -12.31 17.29 -1.02
N GLN A 570 -11.45 16.24 -1.02
CA GLN A 570 -10.89 15.59 0.16
C GLN A 570 -9.60 16.22 0.67
N GLU A 571 -8.93 17.07 -0.13
CA GLU A 571 -7.72 17.74 0.31
C GLU A 571 -7.97 18.67 1.51
N PRO A 572 -7.09 18.69 2.54
CA PRO A 572 -7.21 19.58 3.69
C PRO A 572 -7.30 21.06 3.30
N GLU A 573 -6.53 21.44 2.26
CA GLU A 573 -6.54 22.76 1.64
C GLU A 573 -7.07 22.66 0.20
N ARG A 574 -8.36 22.90 0.02
CA ARG A 574 -9.03 22.75 -1.28
C ARG A 574 -8.57 23.78 -2.31
N ASP A 575 -8.05 23.34 -3.46
CA ASP A 575 -7.84 24.21 -4.63
C ASP A 575 -9.18 24.53 -5.33
N GLU A 576 -9.85 25.55 -4.81
CA GLU A 576 -11.08 26.13 -5.34
C GLU A 576 -11.02 26.52 -6.83
N LYS A 577 -9.84 26.88 -7.35
CA LYS A 577 -9.68 27.27 -8.77
C LYS A 577 -9.64 26.02 -9.64
N LEU A 578 -8.93 24.98 -9.22
CA LEU A 578 -8.85 23.72 -9.93
C LEU A 578 -10.20 22.99 -9.89
N ILE A 579 -10.88 22.93 -8.74
CA ILE A 579 -12.25 22.41 -8.59
C ILE A 579 -13.19 23.02 -9.64
N ARG A 580 -13.25 24.36 -9.74
CA ARG A 580 -14.08 25.07 -10.74
C ARG A 580 -13.68 24.76 -12.18
N THR A 581 -12.43 24.37 -12.42
CA THR A 581 -11.93 23.99 -13.74
C THR A 581 -12.40 22.59 -14.10
N VAL A 582 -12.28 21.64 -13.17
CA VAL A 582 -12.78 20.26 -13.34
C VAL A 582 -14.30 20.23 -13.48
N GLU A 583 -15.06 21.01 -12.69
CA GLU A 583 -16.52 21.13 -12.85
C GLU A 583 -16.94 21.63 -14.25
N ARG A 584 -16.14 22.52 -14.83
CA ARG A 584 -16.37 23.04 -16.19
C ARG A 584 -16.05 21.97 -17.23
N LEU A 585 -14.97 21.22 -17.05
CA LEU A 585 -14.62 20.06 -17.88
C LEU A 585 -15.73 19.00 -17.82
N LEU A 586 -16.20 18.64 -16.63
CA LEU A 586 -17.33 17.73 -16.43
C LEU A 586 -18.60 18.20 -17.12
N SER A 587 -18.91 19.51 -17.07
CA SER A 587 -20.06 20.07 -17.78
C SER A 587 -19.93 19.99 -19.31
N LYS A 588 -18.71 19.90 -19.85
CA LYS A 588 -18.42 19.69 -21.28
C LYS A 588 -18.50 18.20 -21.63
N LEU A 589 -17.87 17.33 -20.82
CA LEU A 589 -17.79 15.89 -21.03
C LEU A 589 -19.12 15.18 -20.79
N ASP A 590 -19.91 15.61 -19.81
CA ASP A 590 -21.22 15.07 -19.46
C ASP A 590 -22.33 16.14 -19.47
N PRO A 591 -23.20 16.17 -20.52
CA PRO A 591 -24.27 17.16 -20.64
C PRO A 591 -25.38 17.01 -19.60
N LYS A 592 -25.45 15.88 -18.89
CA LYS A 592 -26.48 15.59 -17.87
C LYS A 592 -25.95 15.67 -16.45
N HIS A 593 -24.66 15.90 -16.25
CA HIS A 593 -24.01 16.01 -14.94
C HIS A 593 -24.76 16.97 -13.99
N LYS A 594 -25.15 18.17 -14.48
CA LYS A 594 -25.92 19.14 -13.67
C LYS A 594 -27.27 18.61 -13.18
N THR A 595 -27.89 17.70 -13.93
CA THR A 595 -29.15 17.06 -13.51
C THR A 595 -28.88 16.05 -12.40
N LEU A 596 -27.82 15.25 -12.53
CA LEU A 596 -27.40 14.29 -11.51
C LEU A 596 -27.01 15.00 -10.20
N ALA A 597 -26.15 16.03 -10.28
CA ALA A 597 -25.70 16.81 -9.13
C ALA A 597 -26.88 17.37 -8.32
N ARG A 598 -27.89 17.97 -8.98
CA ARG A 598 -29.10 18.45 -8.30
C ARG A 598 -29.89 17.34 -7.61
N ILE A 599 -29.94 16.13 -8.18
CA ILE A 599 -30.60 14.99 -7.54
C ILE A 599 -29.81 14.54 -6.31
N GLN A 600 -28.48 14.51 -6.40
CA GLN A 600 -27.58 14.19 -5.29
C GLN A 600 -27.70 15.21 -4.16
N ASP A 601 -27.72 16.52 -4.45
CA ASP A 601 -27.91 17.57 -3.42
C ASP A 601 -29.23 17.36 -2.65
N GLU A 602 -30.31 17.08 -3.37
CA GLU A 602 -31.61 16.80 -2.74
C GLU A 602 -31.58 15.52 -1.88
N LEU A 603 -30.85 14.50 -2.33
CA LEU A 603 -30.67 13.23 -1.62
C LEU A 603 -29.84 13.45 -0.36
N ALA A 604 -28.68 14.09 -0.47
CA ALA A 604 -27.80 14.45 0.63
C ALA A 604 -28.56 15.24 1.71
N ALA A 605 -29.32 16.27 1.33
CA ALA A 605 -30.12 17.04 2.28
C ALA A 605 -31.19 16.19 3.01
N SER A 606 -31.79 15.22 2.30
CA SER A 606 -32.81 14.34 2.88
C SER A 606 -32.20 13.29 3.81
N THR A 607 -31.06 12.71 3.42
CA THR A 607 -30.30 11.75 4.23
C THR A 607 -29.72 12.41 5.47
N ARG A 608 -29.11 13.60 5.34
CA ARG A 608 -28.59 14.38 6.48
C ARG A 608 -29.67 14.64 7.53
N ASN A 609 -30.88 15.01 7.08
CA ASN A 609 -32.02 15.19 7.98
C ASN A 609 -32.38 13.89 8.73
N ALA A 610 -32.38 12.74 8.05
CA ALA A 610 -32.63 11.45 8.69
C ALA A 610 -31.54 11.12 9.73
N VAL A 611 -30.27 11.30 9.37
CA VAL A 611 -29.11 11.10 10.25
C VAL A 611 -29.19 12.00 11.49
N GLU A 612 -29.47 13.30 11.33
CA GLU A 612 -29.63 14.23 12.45
C GLU A 612 -30.79 13.85 13.38
N ARG A 613 -31.87 13.29 12.84
CA ARG A 613 -33.01 12.81 13.65
C ARG A 613 -32.68 11.53 14.40
N TYR A 614 -31.94 10.60 13.81
CA TYR A 614 -31.43 9.42 14.52
C TYR A 614 -30.45 9.80 15.62
N LYS A 615 -29.53 10.73 15.32
CA LYS A 615 -28.61 11.33 16.31
C LYS A 615 -29.37 11.96 17.47
N GLY A 616 -30.40 12.76 17.19
CA GLY A 616 -31.26 13.37 18.20
C GLY A 616 -32.09 12.36 19.01
N ALA A 617 -32.28 11.14 18.50
CA ALA A 617 -32.98 10.04 19.17
C ALA A 617 -32.03 9.14 20.00
N GLY A 618 -30.71 9.37 19.93
CA GLY A 618 -29.69 8.54 20.59
C GLY A 618 -29.56 7.14 20.00
N LEU A 619 -29.77 7.01 18.68
CA LEU A 619 -29.68 5.74 17.94
C LEU A 619 -28.39 5.73 17.11
N ASP A 620 -27.25 5.52 17.77
CA ASP A 620 -25.91 5.70 17.20
C ASP A 620 -25.59 4.64 16.15
N MET A 621 -26.00 3.39 16.35
CA MET A 621 -25.84 2.33 15.35
C MET A 621 -26.63 2.64 14.07
N MET A 622 -27.78 3.31 14.17
CA MET A 622 -28.51 3.78 12.98
C MET A 622 -27.85 5.00 12.34
N VAL A 623 -27.27 5.91 13.13
CA VAL A 623 -26.43 7.00 12.59
C VAL A 623 -25.30 6.41 11.78
N MET A 624 -24.54 5.45 12.33
CA MET A 624 -23.47 4.76 11.63
C MET A 624 -23.97 4.09 10.35
N ASP A 625 -25.03 3.29 10.43
CA ASP A 625 -25.54 2.50 9.30
C ASP A 625 -25.97 3.38 8.12
N VAL A 626 -26.71 4.46 8.41
CA VAL A 626 -27.24 5.36 7.39
C VAL A 626 -26.14 6.26 6.82
N SER A 627 -25.26 6.79 7.67
CA SER A 627 -24.18 7.67 7.24
C SER A 627 -23.09 6.92 6.48
N TRP A 628 -22.71 5.73 6.92
CA TRP A 628 -21.76 4.85 6.23
C TRP A 628 -22.28 4.48 4.84
N ARG A 629 -23.52 3.99 4.71
CA ARG A 629 -24.09 3.68 3.38
C ARG A 629 -24.21 4.91 2.50
N ALA A 630 -24.53 6.07 3.06
CA ALA A 630 -24.62 7.29 2.29
C ALA A 630 -23.24 7.76 1.80
N GLY A 631 -22.22 7.70 2.67
CA GLY A 631 -20.83 8.01 2.32
C GLY A 631 -20.28 7.02 1.29
N SER A 632 -20.29 5.74 1.61
CA SER A 632 -19.75 4.65 0.79
C SER A 632 -20.56 4.40 -0.49
N ASP A 633 -21.86 4.07 -0.37
CA ASP A 633 -22.63 3.56 -1.50
C ASP A 633 -23.20 4.68 -2.38
N LEU A 634 -23.45 5.86 -1.82
CA LEU A 634 -24.01 7.02 -2.53
C LEU A 634 -22.99 8.12 -2.85
N LYS A 635 -21.74 7.97 -2.38
CA LYS A 635 -20.66 8.97 -2.52
C LYS A 635 -21.06 10.34 -1.94
N LEU A 636 -21.58 10.34 -0.72
CA LEU A 636 -21.97 11.53 0.04
C LEU A 636 -21.02 11.70 1.23
N ASP A 637 -19.77 12.10 0.97
CA ASP A 637 -18.69 12.03 1.97
C ASP A 637 -18.92 12.88 3.22
N ASP A 638 -19.68 13.96 3.11
CA ASP A 638 -20.07 14.77 4.26
C ASP A 638 -20.86 13.96 5.31
N MET A 639 -21.39 12.79 4.93
CA MET A 639 -22.02 11.83 5.83
C MET A 639 -20.99 11.07 6.68
N LEU A 640 -19.77 10.81 6.18
CA LEU A 640 -18.75 10.05 6.92
C LEU A 640 -18.33 10.76 8.22
N GLY A 641 -18.40 12.10 8.28
CA GLY A 641 -18.20 12.83 9.53
C GLY A 641 -19.23 12.49 10.61
N TYR A 642 -20.49 12.18 10.23
CA TYR A 642 -21.50 11.68 11.18
C TYR A 642 -21.24 10.23 11.59
N TYR A 643 -20.70 9.40 10.69
CA TYR A 643 -20.26 8.04 11.00
C TYR A 643 -19.18 8.07 12.07
N GLU A 644 -18.10 8.82 11.82
CA GLU A 644 -16.99 8.99 12.77
C GLU A 644 -17.48 9.48 14.13
N GLU A 645 -18.32 10.52 14.17
CA GLU A 645 -18.87 11.05 15.41
C GLU A 645 -19.69 10.00 16.19
N ALA A 646 -20.46 9.16 15.50
CA ALA A 646 -21.23 8.09 16.12
C ALA A 646 -20.34 6.97 16.67
N VAL A 647 -19.29 6.58 15.93
CA VAL A 647 -18.30 5.60 16.41
C VAL A 647 -17.63 6.14 17.67
N ARG A 648 -17.14 7.38 17.65
CA ARG A 648 -16.53 8.04 18.82
C ARG A 648 -17.46 8.12 20.03
N ARG A 649 -18.74 8.45 19.82
CA ARG A 649 -19.71 8.60 20.92
C ARG A 649 -20.11 7.27 21.56
N SER A 650 -20.29 6.23 20.74
CA SER A 650 -20.82 4.94 21.21
C SER A 650 -19.74 3.92 21.56
N GLY A 651 -18.52 4.05 21.00
CA GLY A 651 -17.46 3.06 21.09
C GLY A 651 -17.78 1.73 20.39
N ARG A 652 -18.75 1.71 19.46
CA ARG A 652 -19.21 0.50 18.75
C ARG A 652 -18.76 0.48 17.29
N SER A 653 -18.65 -0.72 16.73
CA SER A 653 -18.48 -0.96 15.28
C SER A 653 -19.67 -1.74 14.72
N LEU A 654 -19.96 -1.51 13.44
CA LEU A 654 -20.94 -2.31 12.67
C LEU A 654 -20.32 -3.54 12.01
N ALA A 655 -19.00 -3.70 12.07
CA ALA A 655 -18.29 -4.82 11.46
C ALA A 655 -18.68 -6.16 12.09
N ILE A 656 -18.77 -7.20 11.25
CA ILE A 656 -19.05 -8.57 11.68
C ILE A 656 -17.96 -9.46 11.08
N TRP A 657 -17.21 -10.12 11.95
CA TRP A 657 -16.21 -11.11 11.56
C TRP A 657 -16.87 -12.30 10.87
N GLU A 658 -16.17 -12.93 9.91
CA GLU A 658 -16.58 -14.18 9.28
C GLU A 658 -15.67 -15.32 9.76
N LEU A 659 -16.26 -16.47 10.10
CA LEU A 659 -15.47 -17.66 10.45
C LEU A 659 -14.75 -18.19 9.20
N ALA A 660 -13.44 -18.41 9.30
CA ALA A 660 -12.58 -18.66 8.15
C ALA A 660 -12.64 -20.10 7.61
N TYR A 661 -13.07 -21.07 8.42
CA TYR A 661 -12.98 -22.49 8.06
C TYR A 661 -14.25 -23.26 8.39
N ASN A 662 -14.49 -24.31 7.60
CA ASN A 662 -15.43 -25.36 7.96
C ASN A 662 -14.74 -26.32 8.95
N GLU A 663 -15.25 -26.34 10.18
CA GLU A 663 -14.83 -27.17 11.33
C GLU A 663 -14.84 -28.70 11.03
N GLN A 664 -15.35 -29.12 9.88
CA GLN A 664 -15.41 -30.53 9.46
C GLN A 664 -14.35 -30.93 8.42
N ASN A 665 -14.01 -30.06 7.46
CA ASN A 665 -13.27 -30.47 6.26
C ASN A 665 -12.33 -29.42 5.66
N LEU A 666 -12.18 -28.23 6.26
CA LEU A 666 -11.35 -27.12 5.74
C LEU A 666 -11.75 -26.63 4.33
N ASP A 667 -13.00 -26.81 3.91
CA ASP A 667 -13.48 -26.22 2.65
C ASP A 667 -13.20 -24.71 2.60
N GLY A 668 -12.73 -24.22 1.44
CA GLY A 668 -12.33 -22.83 1.25
C GLY A 668 -10.86 -22.52 1.58
N TRP A 669 -10.02 -23.54 1.78
CA TRP A 669 -8.57 -23.41 1.97
C TRP A 669 -7.79 -24.19 0.93
N VAL A 670 -6.61 -23.68 0.56
CA VAL A 670 -5.67 -24.32 -0.36
C VAL A 670 -4.50 -24.89 0.43
N THR A 671 -4.22 -26.19 0.24
CA THR A 671 -3.13 -26.90 0.94
C THR A 671 -2.11 -27.43 -0.07
N GLY A 672 -0.83 -27.11 0.09
CA GLY A 672 0.24 -27.73 -0.70
C GLY A 672 0.63 -29.14 -0.21
N VAL A 673 0.42 -29.42 1.08
CA VAL A 673 0.84 -30.64 1.81
C VAL A 673 -0.15 -30.88 2.98
N PRO A 674 -0.44 -32.13 3.41
CA PRO A 674 -1.41 -32.43 4.48
C PRO A 674 -0.93 -32.11 5.92
N SER A 675 -0.30 -30.95 6.11
CA SER A 675 0.24 -30.49 7.41
C SER A 675 -0.84 -29.91 8.34
N PHE A 676 -1.99 -29.54 7.80
CA PHE A 676 -3.12 -28.99 8.55
C PHE A 676 -4.36 -29.86 8.41
N LYS A 677 -5.11 -30.05 9.50
CA LYS A 677 -6.33 -30.87 9.53
C LYS A 677 -7.40 -30.23 10.42
N ALA A 678 -8.66 -30.27 9.98
CA ALA A 678 -9.80 -29.94 10.84
C ALA A 678 -9.91 -30.98 11.97
N ASP A 679 -10.06 -30.50 13.20
CA ASP A 679 -10.31 -31.28 14.41
C ASP A 679 -11.43 -30.61 15.22
N SER A 680 -12.66 -30.73 14.69
CA SER A 680 -13.87 -30.10 15.22
C SER A 680 -13.71 -28.57 15.30
N VAL A 681 -13.90 -27.95 16.46
CA VAL A 681 -13.75 -26.50 16.69
C VAL A 681 -12.30 -26.02 16.69
N THR A 682 -11.34 -26.91 16.43
CA THR A 682 -9.92 -26.60 16.34
C THR A 682 -9.35 -27.07 15.01
N LEU A 683 -8.21 -26.51 14.64
CA LEU A 683 -7.41 -26.87 13.48
C LEU A 683 -6.04 -27.32 14.00
N ALA A 684 -5.67 -28.56 13.72
CA ALA A 684 -4.39 -29.14 14.14
C ALA A 684 -3.35 -28.97 13.04
N GLY A 685 -2.18 -28.43 13.40
CA GLY A 685 -1.00 -28.33 12.56
C GLY A 685 0.09 -29.29 13.02
N GLU A 686 0.66 -30.07 12.10
CA GLU A 686 1.80 -30.96 12.34
C GLU A 686 2.74 -30.92 11.13
N PHE A 687 3.99 -30.47 11.35
CA PHE A 687 4.99 -30.35 10.31
C PHE A 687 6.38 -30.75 10.84
N GLY A 688 6.96 -31.82 10.31
CA GLY A 688 8.29 -32.27 10.74
C GLY A 688 8.39 -32.60 12.25
N ASP A 689 9.62 -32.78 12.71
CA ASP A 689 9.95 -32.84 14.14
C ASP A 689 10.29 -31.43 14.64
N PHE A 690 10.02 -31.14 15.91
CA PHE A 690 10.42 -29.87 16.52
C PHE A 690 11.95 -29.69 16.43
N ASP A 691 12.35 -28.54 15.90
CA ASP A 691 13.75 -28.11 15.79
C ASP A 691 13.81 -26.59 15.95
N GLU A 692 14.56 -26.12 16.94
CA GLU A 692 14.67 -24.70 17.32
C GLU A 692 15.70 -23.91 16.49
N GLU A 693 16.55 -24.60 15.73
CA GLU A 693 17.57 -24.01 14.86
C GLU A 693 17.08 -23.93 13.39
N VAL A 694 16.07 -24.72 13.03
CA VAL A 694 15.58 -24.81 11.64
C VAL A 694 14.41 -23.85 11.41
N PHE A 695 14.67 -22.83 10.60
CA PHE A 695 13.66 -21.94 10.05
C PHE A 695 13.06 -22.51 8.74
N ASP A 696 12.22 -23.52 8.89
CA ASP A 696 11.39 -24.10 7.80
C ASP A 696 9.91 -23.87 8.13
N PHE A 697 9.00 -23.96 7.16
CA PHE A 697 7.58 -23.69 7.41
C PHE A 697 6.62 -24.36 6.44
N GLN A 698 5.36 -24.44 6.86
CA GLN A 698 4.21 -24.78 6.03
C GLN A 698 3.11 -23.74 6.20
N SER A 699 2.46 -23.38 5.10
CA SER A 699 1.36 -22.42 5.09
C SER A 699 0.04 -23.09 4.67
N LEU A 700 -1.05 -22.55 5.21
CA LEU A 700 -2.42 -22.86 4.85
C LEU A 700 -3.08 -21.56 4.41
N THR A 701 -3.32 -21.37 3.12
CA THR A 701 -3.85 -20.11 2.57
C THR A 701 -5.33 -20.24 2.26
N MET A 702 -6.11 -19.20 2.56
CA MET A 702 -7.53 -19.16 2.21
C MET A 702 -7.70 -19.07 0.69
N ASP A 703 -8.72 -19.74 0.15
CA ASP A 703 -9.18 -19.57 -1.25
C ASP A 703 -10.01 -18.28 -1.39
N ARG A 704 -9.44 -17.17 -0.92
CA ARG A 704 -9.98 -15.81 -1.02
C ARG A 704 -8.84 -14.84 -1.22
N VAL A 705 -9.03 -13.89 -2.13
CA VAL A 705 -8.12 -12.76 -2.33
C VAL A 705 -8.78 -11.51 -1.77
N THR A 706 -8.13 -10.83 -0.84
CA THR A 706 -8.58 -9.53 -0.34
C THR A 706 -8.09 -8.44 -1.28
N ALA A 707 -9.02 -7.73 -1.90
CA ALA A 707 -8.70 -6.58 -2.77
C ALA A 707 -8.51 -5.27 -1.98
N GLY A 708 -8.99 -5.24 -0.74
CA GLY A 708 -9.03 -4.09 0.16
C GLY A 708 -8.50 -4.43 1.55
N ASP A 709 -8.85 -3.60 2.52
CA ASP A 709 -8.43 -3.77 3.91
C ASP A 709 -9.01 -5.06 4.49
N PHE A 710 -8.21 -5.75 5.30
CA PHE A 710 -8.67 -6.96 5.96
C PHE A 710 -8.04 -7.13 7.34
N SER A 711 -8.73 -7.87 8.18
CA SER A 711 -8.22 -8.34 9.46
C SER A 711 -8.31 -9.85 9.53
N ILE A 712 -7.37 -10.49 10.21
CA ILE A 712 -7.43 -11.90 10.58
C ILE A 712 -7.15 -12.04 12.07
N GLU A 713 -7.89 -12.90 12.74
CA GLU A 713 -7.74 -13.22 14.16
C GLU A 713 -7.84 -14.73 14.36
N ALA A 714 -7.01 -15.27 15.26
CA ALA A 714 -7.06 -16.66 15.67
C ALA A 714 -6.54 -16.78 17.10
N GLU A 715 -7.13 -17.71 17.85
CA GLU A 715 -6.52 -18.22 19.07
C GLU A 715 -5.53 -19.32 18.70
N VAL A 716 -4.30 -19.22 19.21
CA VAL A 716 -3.22 -20.16 18.93
C VAL A 716 -2.76 -20.84 20.21
N LEU A 717 -2.49 -22.13 20.10
CA LEU A 717 -1.85 -22.94 21.14
C LEU A 717 -0.48 -23.35 20.61
N ALA A 718 0.56 -22.69 21.13
CA ALA A 718 1.95 -22.89 20.76
C ALA A 718 2.78 -23.19 22.02
N ASN A 719 3.00 -24.47 22.31
CA ASN A 719 3.77 -24.84 23.50
C ASN A 719 5.27 -24.78 23.22
N ARG A 720 6.02 -24.26 24.19
CA ARG A 720 7.48 -24.28 24.18
C ARG A 720 8.01 -25.71 24.00
N GLY A 721 8.97 -25.89 23.10
CA GLY A 721 9.57 -27.20 22.81
C GLY A 721 8.68 -28.15 22.02
N GLU A 722 7.46 -27.75 21.66
CA GLU A 722 6.56 -28.53 20.79
C GLU A 722 6.44 -27.95 19.39
N VAL A 723 6.63 -26.64 19.22
CA VAL A 723 6.65 -25.95 17.92
C VAL A 723 7.68 -24.83 17.92
N ASN A 724 8.37 -24.65 16.79
CA ASN A 724 9.32 -23.55 16.63
C ASN A 724 8.60 -22.19 16.60
N PHE A 725 7.60 -22.05 15.73
CA PHE A 725 6.73 -20.87 15.66
C PHE A 725 5.40 -21.17 14.98
N CYS A 726 4.41 -20.32 15.18
CA CYS A 726 3.16 -20.33 14.40
C CYS A 726 2.53 -18.94 14.30
N GLY A 727 1.63 -18.73 13.35
CA GLY A 727 0.88 -17.47 13.26
C GLY A 727 0.22 -17.28 11.90
N PHE A 728 0.31 -16.08 11.35
CA PHE A 728 -0.32 -15.71 10.08
C PHE A 728 0.67 -15.53 8.94
N VAL A 729 0.23 -15.88 7.74
CA VAL A 729 0.85 -15.50 6.46
C VAL A 729 -0.06 -14.53 5.72
N PHE A 730 0.50 -13.53 5.06
CA PHE A 730 -0.21 -12.56 4.22
C PHE A 730 0.71 -12.02 3.11
N GLY A 731 0.14 -11.37 2.09
CA GLY A 731 0.90 -10.97 0.90
C GLY A 731 1.61 -12.15 0.22
N HIS A 732 1.07 -13.37 0.34
CA HIS A 732 1.71 -14.59 -0.15
C HIS A 732 1.71 -14.62 -1.68
N LYS A 733 2.92 -14.64 -2.28
CA LYS A 733 3.17 -14.59 -3.72
C LYS A 733 3.81 -15.87 -4.27
N GLY A 734 4.34 -16.71 -3.38
CA GLY A 734 4.97 -17.99 -3.68
C GLY A 734 5.48 -18.65 -2.40
N SER A 735 5.98 -19.88 -2.50
CA SER A 735 6.36 -20.69 -1.34
C SER A 735 7.38 -20.02 -0.41
N ASN A 736 8.28 -19.20 -0.95
CA ASN A 736 9.32 -18.51 -0.18
C ASN A 736 9.18 -16.98 -0.25
N THR A 737 8.05 -16.46 -0.73
CA THR A 737 7.83 -15.01 -0.90
C THR A 737 6.50 -14.59 -0.28
N PHE A 738 6.55 -14.07 0.95
CA PHE A 738 5.39 -13.71 1.76
C PHE A 738 5.76 -12.82 2.95
N HIS A 739 4.76 -12.27 3.62
CA HIS A 739 4.89 -11.62 4.92
C HIS A 739 4.29 -12.51 6.02
N GLY A 740 4.87 -12.49 7.21
CA GLY A 740 4.47 -13.31 8.34
C GLY A 740 4.36 -12.53 9.65
N MET A 741 3.32 -12.84 10.42
CA MET A 741 3.22 -12.50 11.85
C MET A 741 3.42 -13.81 12.63
N LEU A 742 4.56 -13.97 13.28
CA LEU A 742 5.00 -15.25 13.86
C LEU A 742 5.13 -15.14 15.37
N LEU A 743 4.41 -16.00 16.11
CA LEU A 743 4.60 -16.21 17.53
C LEU A 743 5.66 -17.29 17.76
N PHE A 744 6.74 -16.91 18.43
CA PHE A 744 7.75 -17.81 18.97
C PHE A 744 7.47 -18.01 20.46
N PRO A 745 7.17 -19.24 20.92
CA PRO A 745 6.85 -19.51 22.34
C PRO A 745 8.09 -19.44 23.27
N GLY A 746 9.23 -18.96 22.79
CA GLY A 746 10.48 -18.79 23.54
C GLY A 746 11.39 -20.03 23.53
N LYS A 747 12.66 -19.84 23.90
CA LYS A 747 13.69 -20.89 24.00
C LYS A 747 14.08 -21.18 25.45
N GLU A 748 14.64 -22.37 25.71
CA GLU A 748 15.35 -22.59 26.97
C GLU A 748 16.66 -21.79 26.96
N VAL A 749 16.80 -20.85 27.89
CA VAL A 749 18.00 -20.01 28.03
C VAL A 749 18.95 -20.51 29.10
N ALA A 750 20.25 -20.24 28.91
CA ALA A 750 21.30 -20.55 29.86
C ALA A 750 21.11 -19.85 31.24
N GLU A 751 21.77 -20.37 32.28
CA GLU A 751 21.69 -19.85 33.65
C GLU A 751 21.94 -18.34 33.71
N GLY A 752 20.93 -17.57 34.13
CA GLY A 752 20.96 -16.10 34.21
C GLY A 752 20.26 -15.34 33.08
N GLY A 753 19.82 -16.01 32.01
CA GLY A 753 18.98 -15.42 30.94
C GLY A 753 17.50 -15.33 31.31
N VAL A 754 16.78 -14.37 30.72
CA VAL A 754 15.32 -14.23 30.88
C VAL A 754 14.62 -15.07 29.81
N GLN A 755 13.70 -15.95 30.22
CA GLN A 755 12.84 -16.69 29.29
C GLN A 755 11.75 -15.74 28.76
N THR A 756 11.67 -15.56 27.44
CA THR A 756 10.74 -14.63 26.80
C THR A 756 10.25 -15.18 25.48
N ALA A 757 8.94 -15.06 25.23
CA ALA A 757 8.31 -15.35 23.95
C ALA A 757 8.31 -14.09 23.08
N TRP A 758 8.27 -14.27 21.77
CA TRP A 758 8.42 -13.17 20.81
C TRP A 758 7.33 -13.21 19.76
N LEU A 759 6.89 -12.03 19.36
CA LEU A 759 6.05 -11.84 18.19
C LEU A 759 6.85 -11.08 17.14
N ASP A 760 7.04 -11.73 15.99
CA ASP A 760 7.78 -11.17 14.88
C ASP A 760 6.86 -10.74 13.75
N LEU A 761 7.15 -9.58 13.17
CA LEU A 761 6.70 -9.23 11.84
C LEU A 761 7.86 -9.42 10.88
N MET A 762 7.73 -10.28 9.86
CA MET A 762 8.81 -10.57 8.93
C MET A 762 8.37 -10.64 7.46
N SER A 763 9.33 -10.44 6.56
CA SER A 763 9.21 -10.69 5.12
C SER A 763 10.19 -11.77 4.69
N SER A 764 9.70 -12.79 3.99
CA SER A 764 10.55 -13.68 3.19
C SER A 764 10.52 -13.22 1.75
N TYR A 765 11.69 -12.99 1.14
CA TYR A 765 11.84 -12.53 -0.25
C TYR A 765 12.35 -13.61 -1.21
N GLY A 766 12.69 -14.80 -0.69
CA GLY A 766 13.28 -15.90 -1.44
C GLY A 766 14.79 -15.72 -1.68
N GLY A 767 15.56 -16.80 -1.51
CA GLY A 767 16.99 -16.85 -1.81
C GLY A 767 17.92 -16.16 -0.78
N GLY A 768 17.42 -15.81 0.41
CA GLY A 768 18.17 -15.22 1.52
C GLY A 768 17.43 -15.35 2.87
N PRO A 769 18.03 -14.91 3.99
CA PRO A 769 17.37 -14.93 5.30
C PRO A 769 16.11 -14.05 5.28
N ALA A 770 15.14 -14.41 6.11
CA ALA A 770 13.95 -13.59 6.31
C ALA A 770 14.35 -12.23 6.91
N LYS A 771 13.70 -11.16 6.45
CA LYS A 771 13.86 -9.82 7.00
C LYS A 771 12.86 -9.64 8.13
N THR A 772 13.34 -9.49 9.36
CA THR A 772 12.50 -9.19 10.53
C THR A 772 12.35 -7.68 10.68
N TRP A 773 11.11 -7.20 10.64
CA TRP A 773 10.75 -5.78 10.79
C TRP A 773 10.53 -5.39 12.24
N LEU A 774 9.80 -6.23 12.97
CA LEU A 774 9.48 -6.05 14.37
C LEU A 774 9.83 -7.35 15.09
N HIS A 775 10.49 -7.25 16.23
CA HIS A 775 10.81 -8.36 17.12
C HIS A 775 10.40 -7.97 18.54
N ILE A 776 9.18 -8.33 18.92
CA ILE A 776 8.51 -7.75 20.10
C ILE A 776 8.37 -8.81 21.18
N PRO A 777 8.86 -8.56 22.41
CA PRO A 777 8.66 -9.49 23.51
C PRO A 777 7.19 -9.49 23.95
N VAL A 778 6.63 -10.68 24.10
CA VAL A 778 5.25 -10.90 24.55
C VAL A 778 5.22 -11.77 25.79
N ASP A 779 4.24 -11.52 26.65
CA ASP A 779 4.05 -12.29 27.88
C ASP A 779 3.24 -13.56 27.57
N THR A 780 3.74 -14.69 28.03
CA THR A 780 3.11 -16.02 27.91
C THR A 780 2.88 -16.64 29.30
N GLN A 781 2.90 -15.83 30.36
CA GLN A 781 2.64 -16.27 31.73
C GLN A 781 1.15 -16.33 32.05
N ASP A 782 0.74 -17.34 32.82
CA ASP A 782 -0.58 -17.41 33.45
C ASP A 782 -0.71 -16.27 34.48
N PRO A 783 -1.64 -15.31 34.30
CA PRO A 783 -1.83 -14.19 35.21
C PRO A 783 -2.29 -14.60 36.62
N GLU A 784 -2.74 -15.84 36.83
CA GLU A 784 -3.12 -16.40 38.13
C GLU A 784 -1.99 -17.16 38.85
N ALA A 785 -0.80 -17.32 38.25
CA ALA A 785 0.32 -18.03 38.87
C ALA A 785 0.95 -17.24 40.04
N GLU A 786 1.14 -17.88 41.20
CA GLU A 786 1.76 -17.22 42.36
C GLU A 786 3.26 -16.90 42.10
N PRO A 787 3.74 -15.70 42.48
CA PRO A 787 5.04 -15.16 42.05
C PRO A 787 6.30 -15.83 42.65
N GLU A 788 6.21 -16.87 43.48
CA GLU A 788 7.34 -17.32 44.32
C GLU A 788 8.22 -18.48 43.79
N GLU A 789 7.93 -19.13 42.66
CA GLU A 789 8.83 -20.17 42.11
C GLU A 789 9.37 -19.80 40.71
N PRO A 790 10.68 -19.49 40.55
CA PRO A 790 11.27 -19.03 39.29
C PRO A 790 11.51 -20.11 38.22
N GLU A 791 11.47 -21.40 38.59
CA GLU A 791 11.95 -22.51 37.74
C GLU A 791 10.84 -23.27 36.98
N GLU A 792 9.56 -22.98 37.25
CA GLU A 792 8.39 -23.61 36.59
C GLU A 792 7.56 -22.60 35.77
N ARG A 793 8.19 -21.63 35.09
CA ARG A 793 7.55 -20.43 34.52
C ARG A 793 7.33 -20.42 32.98
N THR A 794 6.65 -21.43 32.42
CA THR A 794 5.96 -21.31 31.11
C THR A 794 4.75 -22.25 31.10
N SER A 795 3.55 -21.74 30.81
CA SER A 795 2.29 -22.51 30.85
C SER A 795 2.17 -23.41 29.61
N ALA A 796 2.38 -24.71 29.81
CA ALA A 796 1.96 -25.69 28.82
C ALA A 796 0.41 -25.71 28.76
N GLY A 797 -0.18 -25.44 27.60
CA GLY A 797 -1.63 -25.58 27.38
C GLY A 797 -2.47 -24.29 27.29
N GLU A 798 -1.86 -23.11 27.24
CA GLU A 798 -2.57 -21.81 27.19
C GLU A 798 -2.81 -21.31 25.76
N TRP A 799 -4.00 -20.76 25.50
CA TRP A 799 -4.37 -20.19 24.21
C TRP A 799 -4.13 -18.68 24.22
N HIS A 800 -3.44 -18.17 23.20
CA HIS A 800 -3.20 -16.74 23.01
C HIS A 800 -3.93 -16.24 21.77
N THR A 801 -4.49 -15.04 21.84
CA THR A 801 -5.18 -14.41 20.71
C THR A 801 -4.20 -13.61 19.88
N LEU A 802 -4.00 -14.01 18.62
CA LEU A 802 -3.27 -13.24 17.63
C LEU A 802 -4.27 -12.52 16.72
N ARG A 803 -4.05 -11.24 16.46
CA ARG A 803 -4.78 -10.49 15.43
C ARG A 803 -3.85 -9.63 14.59
N LEU A 804 -4.14 -9.59 13.29
CA LEU A 804 -3.47 -8.78 12.29
C LEU A 804 -4.51 -7.89 11.62
N ASP A 805 -4.30 -6.58 11.58
CA ASP A 805 -5.11 -5.65 10.79
C ASP A 805 -4.28 -5.04 9.66
N VAL A 806 -4.70 -5.25 8.42
CA VAL A 806 -4.12 -4.64 7.22
C VAL A 806 -5.04 -3.53 6.74
N VAL A 807 -4.61 -2.29 6.93
CA VAL A 807 -5.38 -1.07 6.60
C VAL A 807 -4.54 -0.18 5.68
N GLY A 808 -4.91 -0.11 4.42
CA GLY A 808 -4.13 0.57 3.40
C GLY A 808 -2.74 -0.03 3.23
N ARG A 809 -1.70 0.72 3.60
CA ARG A 809 -0.29 0.26 3.59
C ARG A 809 0.24 -0.08 4.98
N SER A 810 -0.60 0.06 6.02
CA SER A 810 -0.24 -0.15 7.42
C SER A 810 -0.68 -1.53 7.88
N VAL A 811 0.15 -2.15 8.72
CA VAL A 811 -0.09 -3.43 9.35
C VAL A 811 0.01 -3.25 10.86
N ASP A 812 -1.08 -3.52 11.58
CA ASP A 812 -1.13 -3.50 13.04
C ASP A 812 -1.14 -4.92 13.60
N LEU A 813 -0.29 -5.16 14.60
CA LEU A 813 -0.13 -6.44 15.28
C LEU A 813 -0.75 -6.37 16.67
N TRP A 814 -1.60 -7.36 16.96
CA TRP A 814 -2.30 -7.48 18.22
C TRP A 814 -2.00 -8.83 18.87
N TYR A 815 -1.73 -8.80 20.17
CA TYR A 815 -1.51 -9.97 21.00
C TYR A 815 -2.34 -9.84 22.28
N ASP A 816 -3.23 -10.81 22.55
CA ASP A 816 -4.16 -10.81 23.68
C ASP A 816 -4.90 -9.45 23.82
N ASP A 817 -5.50 -9.02 22.71
CA ASP A 817 -6.26 -7.76 22.54
C ASP A 817 -5.46 -6.46 22.77
N LYS A 818 -4.13 -6.55 22.84
CA LYS A 818 -3.24 -5.38 22.97
C LYS A 818 -2.53 -5.11 21.66
N LEU A 819 -2.56 -3.86 21.20
CA LEU A 819 -1.70 -3.42 20.11
C LEU A 819 -0.25 -3.50 20.58
N VAL A 820 0.57 -4.28 19.87
CA VAL A 820 1.97 -4.51 20.22
C VAL A 820 2.96 -3.92 19.22
N GLY A 821 2.53 -3.63 17.99
CA GLY A 821 3.35 -2.93 17.01
C GLY A 821 2.59 -2.56 15.74
N THR A 822 3.12 -1.58 15.01
CA THR A 822 2.59 -1.13 13.72
C THR A 822 3.73 -1.02 12.72
N ARG A 823 3.48 -1.38 11.46
CA ARG A 823 4.46 -1.22 10.38
C ARG A 823 3.79 -0.73 9.11
N ASP A 824 4.36 0.30 8.51
CA ASP A 824 4.04 0.72 7.15
C ASP A 824 4.89 -0.03 6.13
N PHE A 825 4.26 -0.46 5.04
CA PHE A 825 4.92 -1.04 3.87
C PHE A 825 4.97 -0.02 2.73
N PRO A 826 5.87 -0.19 1.75
CA PRO A 826 6.02 0.77 0.66
C PRO A 826 4.75 1.02 -0.17
N GLY A 827 3.85 0.04 -0.22
CA GLY A 827 2.57 0.19 -0.90
C GLY A 827 1.66 -1.01 -0.71
N LYS A 828 0.39 -0.85 -1.13
CA LYS A 828 -0.65 -1.87 -1.02
C LYS A 828 -0.29 -3.16 -1.77
N GLU A 829 0.47 -3.06 -2.87
CA GLU A 829 0.92 -4.22 -3.66
C GLU A 829 1.85 -5.17 -2.90
N ALA A 830 2.61 -4.68 -1.91
CA ALA A 830 3.41 -5.54 -1.06
C ALA A 830 2.48 -6.51 -0.29
N LEU A 831 1.40 -5.96 0.26
CA LEU A 831 0.44 -6.65 1.14
C LEU A 831 -0.63 -7.46 0.39
N ARG A 832 -0.84 -7.19 -0.91
CA ARG A 832 -1.73 -7.95 -1.78
C ARG A 832 -1.20 -9.37 -2.02
N GLY A 833 -2.06 -10.36 -1.86
CA GLY A 833 -1.75 -11.76 -2.10
C GLY A 833 -2.64 -12.69 -1.30
N GLY A 834 -2.27 -13.96 -1.22
CA GLY A 834 -2.94 -14.91 -0.32
C GLY A 834 -2.66 -14.57 1.15
N PHE A 835 -3.59 -14.94 2.02
CA PHE A 835 -3.43 -14.84 3.48
C PHE A 835 -3.97 -16.11 4.16
N GLY A 836 -3.53 -16.36 5.39
CA GLY A 836 -3.92 -17.55 6.13
C GLY A 836 -3.01 -17.86 7.31
N LEU A 837 -2.80 -19.15 7.59
CA LEU A 837 -2.01 -19.63 8.73
C LEU A 837 -0.62 -20.10 8.29
N VAL A 838 0.35 -20.03 9.19
CA VAL A 838 1.70 -20.56 9.01
C VAL A 838 2.20 -21.23 10.28
N MET A 839 3.02 -22.27 10.12
CA MET A 839 3.74 -22.90 11.23
C MET A 839 5.13 -23.36 10.81
N GLY A 840 6.07 -23.29 11.76
CA GLY A 840 7.38 -23.94 11.69
C GLY A 840 7.33 -25.40 12.12
N PRO A 841 8.50 -26.08 12.23
CA PRO A 841 8.54 -27.49 12.61
C PRO A 841 7.96 -27.73 14.00
N GLY A 842 7.21 -28.82 14.16
CA GLY A 842 6.53 -29.22 15.38
C GLY A 842 5.00 -29.26 15.28
N LYS A 843 4.32 -28.94 16.39
CA LYS A 843 2.88 -29.10 16.61
C LYS A 843 2.23 -27.85 17.19
N ALA A 844 1.25 -27.31 16.48
CA ALA A 844 0.45 -26.17 16.94
C ALA A 844 -1.04 -26.47 16.76
N ARG A 845 -1.89 -25.76 17.51
CA ARG A 845 -3.35 -25.78 17.28
C ARG A 845 -3.87 -24.36 17.13
N PHE A 846 -4.90 -24.23 16.31
CA PHE A 846 -5.59 -22.98 16.05
C PHE A 846 -7.08 -23.17 16.35
N GLN A 847 -7.74 -22.14 16.87
CA GLN A 847 -9.19 -22.11 16.99
C GLN A 847 -9.71 -20.69 16.77
N ASN A 848 -11.03 -20.56 16.59
CA ASN A 848 -11.66 -19.26 16.33
C ASN A 848 -11.03 -18.44 15.19
N VAL A 849 -10.41 -19.11 14.21
CA VAL A 849 -9.83 -18.46 13.03
C VAL A 849 -10.93 -17.74 12.26
N ARG A 850 -10.91 -16.42 12.31
CA ARG A 850 -11.91 -15.53 11.73
C ARG A 850 -11.23 -14.38 11.00
N PHE A 851 -11.90 -13.84 10.00
CA PHE A 851 -11.38 -12.73 9.22
C PHE A 851 -12.48 -11.71 8.96
N LEU A 852 -12.06 -10.48 8.72
CA LEU A 852 -12.91 -9.37 8.31
C LEU A 852 -12.34 -8.86 6.99
N ALA A 853 -13.06 -8.99 5.89
CA ALA A 853 -12.67 -8.41 4.61
C ALA A 853 -13.59 -7.25 4.28
N ARG A 854 -13.03 -6.07 3.96
CA ARG A 854 -13.79 -4.89 3.57
C ARG A 854 -13.62 -4.56 2.10
N ASP A 855 -14.57 -3.81 1.57
CA ASP A 855 -14.44 -3.25 0.23
C ASP A 855 -13.23 -2.30 0.19
N PRO A 856 -12.43 -2.27 -0.88
CA PRO A 856 -11.29 -1.35 -0.99
C PRO A 856 -11.65 0.13 -0.87
N ALA A 857 -12.91 0.49 -1.13
CA ALA A 857 -13.43 1.85 -1.02
C ALA A 857 -14.11 2.12 0.33
N ASP A 858 -14.15 1.16 1.26
CA ASP A 858 -14.75 1.35 2.59
C ASP A 858 -13.81 2.17 3.50
N PRO A 859 -14.14 3.43 3.84
CA PRO A 859 -13.29 4.27 4.67
C PRO A 859 -13.35 3.89 6.15
N ALA A 860 -14.29 3.02 6.55
CA ALA A 860 -14.54 2.71 7.95
C ALA A 860 -13.31 2.10 8.64
N SER A 861 -12.52 1.27 7.95
CA SER A 861 -11.30 0.69 8.55
C SER A 861 -10.31 1.77 8.95
N ALA A 862 -10.05 2.74 8.06
CA ALA A 862 -9.14 3.85 8.35
C ALA A 862 -9.66 4.74 9.49
N ILE A 863 -10.96 5.04 9.50
CA ILE A 863 -11.61 5.83 10.55
C ILE A 863 -11.54 5.11 11.91
N GLU A 864 -11.96 3.84 11.97
CA GLU A 864 -11.96 3.05 13.20
C GLU A 864 -10.54 2.81 13.72
N ARG A 865 -9.57 2.58 12.82
CA ARG A 865 -8.14 2.50 13.18
C ARG A 865 -7.66 3.81 13.79
N ALA A 866 -7.92 4.95 13.15
CA ALA A 866 -7.52 6.26 13.66
C ALA A 866 -8.10 6.55 15.05
N ILE A 867 -9.39 6.27 15.25
CA ILE A 867 -10.05 6.40 16.57
C ILE A 867 -9.41 5.48 17.60
N THR A 868 -9.12 4.23 17.24
CA THR A 868 -8.51 3.25 18.14
C THR A 868 -7.12 3.70 18.57
N HIS A 869 -6.29 4.14 17.64
CA HIS A 869 -4.95 4.67 17.92
C HIS A 869 -5.00 5.95 18.78
N GLU A 870 -5.94 6.86 18.51
CA GLU A 870 -6.15 8.05 19.35
C GLU A 870 -6.58 7.69 20.78
N ALA A 871 -7.49 6.72 20.92
CA ALA A 871 -7.93 6.24 22.23
C ALA A 871 -6.79 5.57 23.00
N LEU A 872 -5.98 4.74 22.33
CA LEU A 872 -4.80 4.11 22.92
C LEU A 872 -3.79 5.16 23.39
N ALA A 873 -3.50 6.17 22.56
CA ALA A 873 -2.61 7.28 22.94
C ALA A 873 -3.14 8.06 24.16
N GLY A 874 -4.46 8.13 24.36
CA GLY A 874 -5.08 8.79 25.50
C GLY A 874 -5.12 7.98 26.81
N LEU A 875 -4.99 6.64 26.76
CA LEU A 875 -5.13 5.76 27.93
C LEU A 875 -3.91 5.76 28.87
N ASP A 876 -2.70 5.99 28.34
CA ASP A 876 -1.45 5.87 29.09
C ASP A 876 -0.94 7.20 29.70
N GLY A 877 -1.80 8.22 29.73
CA GLY A 877 -1.89 9.35 30.68
C GLY A 877 -0.63 10.16 31.02
N GLU A 878 0.34 9.53 31.70
CA GLU A 878 1.55 10.18 32.25
C GLU A 878 2.84 9.86 31.48
N THR A 879 2.94 8.72 30.78
CA THR A 879 4.15 8.34 30.00
C THR A 879 3.99 8.59 28.50
N GLY A 880 2.76 8.53 27.98
CA GLY A 880 2.46 8.68 26.56
C GLY A 880 2.84 7.47 25.69
N ALA A 881 3.34 6.38 26.26
CA ALA A 881 3.60 5.12 25.54
C ALA A 881 2.29 4.35 25.31
N VAL A 882 2.14 3.57 24.24
CA VAL A 882 0.99 2.65 24.06
C VAL A 882 1.40 1.27 24.52
N GLN A 883 0.84 0.79 25.65
CA GLN A 883 1.25 -0.46 26.29
C GLN A 883 2.77 -0.50 26.60
N GLY A 884 3.44 0.65 26.70
CA GLY A 884 4.89 0.73 26.92
C GLY A 884 5.76 0.71 25.67
N SER A 885 5.17 0.69 24.48
CA SER A 885 5.81 0.99 23.19
C SER A 885 5.73 2.50 22.91
N TYR A 886 6.82 3.07 22.37
CA TYR A 886 6.88 4.47 21.94
C TYR A 886 6.87 4.63 20.41
N GLN A 887 6.67 3.55 19.65
CA GLN A 887 6.70 3.57 18.19
C GLN A 887 5.74 4.63 17.60
N GLY A 888 6.25 5.49 16.71
CA GLY A 888 5.53 6.63 16.14
C GLY A 888 5.34 7.83 17.08
N MET A 889 5.91 7.79 18.29
CA MET A 889 5.76 8.81 19.32
C MET A 889 7.11 9.35 19.77
N ILE A 890 7.14 10.54 20.37
CA ILE A 890 8.36 11.09 20.99
C ILE A 890 8.45 10.54 22.41
N PRO A 891 9.48 9.75 22.77
CA PRO A 891 9.58 9.17 24.11
C PRO A 891 10.01 10.26 25.12
N PRO A 892 9.70 10.11 26.43
CA PRO A 892 10.17 11.04 27.45
C PRO A 892 11.70 11.04 27.50
N PHE A 893 12.35 12.20 27.60
CA PHE A 893 13.82 12.22 27.71
C PHE A 893 14.28 11.51 29.00
N PRO A 894 15.30 10.64 28.97
CA PRO A 894 15.68 9.85 30.14
C PRO A 894 16.07 10.71 31.34
N GLU A 895 15.59 10.31 32.53
CA GLU A 895 15.96 10.94 33.79
C GLU A 895 17.32 10.38 34.25
N VAL A 896 18.34 11.24 34.21
CA VAL A 896 19.74 10.87 34.48
C VAL A 896 20.24 11.58 35.73
N SER A 897 20.75 10.80 36.69
CA SER A 897 21.29 11.32 37.96
C SER A 897 22.62 12.04 37.77
N ARG A 898 23.43 11.52 36.84
CA ARG A 898 24.67 12.16 36.36
C ARG A 898 25.06 11.66 34.97
N TRP A 899 25.60 12.57 34.17
CA TRP A 899 26.26 12.25 32.92
C TRP A 899 27.73 11.92 33.15
N ILE A 900 28.19 10.80 32.59
CA ILE A 900 29.58 10.36 32.62
C ILE A 900 30.34 10.90 31.39
N LYS A 901 29.67 10.94 30.24
CA LYS A 901 30.19 11.44 28.96
C LYS A 901 29.12 12.26 28.24
N GLU A 902 29.54 13.36 27.61
CA GLU A 902 28.73 14.23 26.72
C GLU A 902 27.32 14.53 27.26
N PRO A 903 27.18 15.38 28.30
CA PRO A 903 25.90 15.68 28.95
C PRO A 903 24.85 16.24 27.98
N ARG A 904 23.58 15.94 28.28
CA ARG A 904 22.45 16.31 27.44
C ARG A 904 21.20 16.59 28.29
N GLU A 905 20.39 17.57 27.89
CA GLU A 905 19.19 18.01 28.61
C GLU A 905 17.89 17.56 27.94
N ASP A 906 17.85 17.47 26.59
CA ASP A 906 16.66 17.05 25.86
C ASP A 906 16.93 16.40 24.47
N TRP A 907 15.84 15.95 23.82
CA TRP A 907 15.87 15.44 22.46
C TRP A 907 16.15 16.51 21.40
N ALA A 908 15.92 17.80 21.71
CA ALA A 908 16.09 18.91 20.78
C ALA A 908 17.57 19.21 20.47
N GLU A 909 18.49 18.91 21.39
CA GLU A 909 19.93 19.12 21.19
C GLU A 909 20.54 18.42 19.96
N ALA A 910 19.92 17.32 19.50
CA ALA A 910 20.32 16.62 18.27
C ALA A 910 19.19 16.57 17.23
N ARG A 911 18.21 17.47 17.30
CA ARG A 911 17.20 17.60 16.23
C ARG A 911 17.89 17.84 14.89
N GLY A 912 17.43 17.12 13.87
CA GLY A 912 18.08 17.06 12.57
C GLY A 912 19.09 15.92 12.40
N GLY A 913 19.41 15.12 13.41
CA GLY A 913 20.12 13.84 13.20
C GLY A 913 19.28 12.66 13.71
N PRO A 914 19.47 11.45 13.16
CA PRO A 914 18.90 10.26 13.76
C PRO A 914 19.54 10.03 15.15
N GLN A 915 18.76 9.47 16.09
CA GLN A 915 19.24 9.26 17.46
C GLN A 915 18.95 7.84 17.92
N LEU A 916 19.88 7.24 18.68
CA LEU A 916 19.75 5.89 19.20
C LEU A 916 19.78 5.92 20.73
N LEU A 917 18.65 5.62 21.37
CA LEU A 917 18.56 5.44 22.80
C LEU A 917 18.81 3.98 23.16
N VAL A 918 19.69 3.74 24.13
CA VAL A 918 20.01 2.40 24.61
C VAL A 918 19.94 2.33 26.13
N LEU A 919 19.06 1.49 26.67
CA LEU A 919 19.00 1.15 28.09
C LEU A 919 19.68 -0.19 28.34
N TRP A 920 20.64 -0.23 29.26
CA TRP A 920 21.49 -1.41 29.44
C TRP A 920 22.05 -1.53 30.87
N SER A 921 22.68 -2.67 31.19
CA SER A 921 23.42 -2.87 32.45
C SER A 921 24.74 -3.57 32.21
N ILE A 922 25.71 -3.41 33.11
CA ILE A 922 27.02 -4.07 33.03
C ILE A 922 26.85 -5.59 32.99
N ASP A 923 25.93 -6.13 33.79
CA ASP A 923 25.75 -7.57 33.87
C ASP A 923 25.04 -8.13 32.62
N GLN A 924 24.11 -7.37 32.02
CA GLN A 924 23.56 -7.70 30.70
C GLN A 924 24.63 -7.62 29.61
N ASN A 925 25.44 -6.56 29.55
CA ASN A 925 26.43 -6.37 28.48
C ASN A 925 27.55 -7.44 28.50
N LYS A 926 27.75 -8.14 29.63
CA LYS A 926 28.63 -9.32 29.69
C LYS A 926 28.05 -10.56 29.01
N LEU A 927 26.72 -10.68 29.04
CA LEU A 927 25.98 -11.80 28.46
C LEU A 927 25.67 -11.54 26.99
N VAL A 928 25.23 -10.33 26.66
CA VAL A 928 24.86 -9.89 25.31
C VAL A 928 25.62 -8.61 25.00
N ARG A 929 26.73 -8.72 24.27
CA ARG A 929 27.65 -7.59 24.06
C ARG A 929 27.12 -6.58 23.05
N ILE A 930 26.98 -5.33 23.48
CA ILE A 930 26.49 -4.21 22.65
C ILE A 930 27.50 -3.08 22.48
N ASP A 931 28.57 -3.02 23.28
CA ASP A 931 29.54 -1.90 23.30
C ASP A 931 30.31 -1.73 21.98
N GLN A 932 30.78 -2.84 21.41
CA GLN A 932 31.50 -2.83 20.12
C GLN A 932 30.56 -2.49 18.96
N TRP A 933 29.36 -3.05 18.98
CA TRP A 933 28.32 -2.80 17.99
C TRP A 933 27.89 -1.33 17.97
N LEU A 934 27.64 -0.71 19.12
CA LEU A 934 27.27 0.70 19.19
C LEU A 934 28.38 1.60 18.63
N THR A 935 29.64 1.27 18.93
CA THR A 935 30.80 2.01 18.38
C THR A 935 30.84 1.89 16.85
N TYR A 936 30.62 0.68 16.33
CA TYR A 936 30.54 0.42 14.90
C TYR A 936 29.41 1.23 14.23
N LEU A 937 28.23 1.30 14.84
CA LEU A 937 27.10 2.09 14.32
C LEU A 937 27.41 3.59 14.31
N GLU A 938 27.93 4.16 15.41
CA GLU A 938 28.26 5.59 15.45
C GLU A 938 29.34 5.95 14.41
N GLU A 939 30.33 5.07 14.19
CA GLU A 939 31.37 5.30 13.18
C GLU A 939 30.84 5.17 11.75
N GLY A 940 30.00 4.17 11.49
CA GLY A 940 29.41 3.89 10.18
C GLY A 940 28.42 4.96 9.70
N TYR A 941 27.69 5.58 10.63
CA TYR A 941 26.64 6.56 10.36
C TYR A 941 26.98 7.98 10.85
N ARG A 942 28.27 8.26 11.05
CA ARG A 942 28.74 9.59 11.47
C ARG A 942 28.46 10.68 10.42
N ASP A 943 28.51 10.32 9.14
CA ASP A 943 28.28 11.21 7.99
C ASP A 943 26.83 11.72 7.94
N VAL A 944 25.88 10.90 8.36
CA VAL A 944 24.45 11.27 8.48
C VAL A 944 24.08 11.84 9.85
N GLY A 945 25.05 11.92 10.78
CA GLY A 945 24.90 12.59 12.06
C GLY A 945 24.26 11.76 13.18
N LEU A 946 24.31 10.43 13.12
CA LEU A 946 23.78 9.55 14.16
C LEU A 946 24.34 9.89 15.55
N LYS A 947 23.46 10.00 16.55
CA LYS A 947 23.82 10.25 17.96
C LYS A 947 23.35 9.12 18.88
N VAL A 948 24.27 8.57 19.65
CA VAL A 948 23.96 7.53 20.64
C VAL A 948 23.76 8.16 22.02
N VAL A 949 22.67 7.81 22.69
CA VAL A 949 22.34 8.17 24.08
C VAL A 949 22.19 6.86 24.86
N SER A 950 23.15 6.58 25.74
CA SER A 950 23.17 5.36 26.54
C SER A 950 22.83 5.65 28.00
N VAL A 951 21.85 4.93 28.54
CA VAL A 951 21.42 5.05 29.95
C VAL A 951 21.66 3.73 30.66
N VAL A 952 22.52 3.75 31.68
CA VAL A 952 22.88 2.56 32.45
C VAL A 952 22.09 2.47 33.75
N SER A 953 21.83 1.23 34.20
CA SER A 953 21.16 0.96 35.48
C SER A 953 21.84 1.67 36.66
N THR A 954 21.01 2.19 37.58
CA THR A 954 21.45 2.80 38.85
C THR A 954 22.33 1.88 39.70
N HIS A 955 22.17 0.56 39.58
CA HIS A 955 22.96 -0.43 40.31
C HIS A 955 24.43 -0.49 39.87
N ASP A 956 24.74 0.05 38.68
CA ASP A 956 26.08 0.04 38.08
C ASP A 956 26.87 1.33 38.32
N ASP A 957 26.26 2.36 38.90
CA ASP A 957 26.83 3.69 39.09
C ASP A 957 28.29 3.67 39.58
N LYS A 958 28.55 2.89 40.64
CA LYS A 958 29.88 2.82 41.28
C LYS A 958 30.94 2.10 40.44
N ARG A 959 30.53 1.28 39.47
CA ARG A 959 31.40 0.44 38.63
C ARG A 959 31.65 1.06 37.26
N MET A 960 30.91 2.10 36.89
CA MET A 960 30.78 2.55 35.52
C MET A 960 32.07 3.16 34.95
N GLU A 961 32.76 4.03 35.68
CA GLU A 961 34.00 4.66 35.20
C GLU A 961 35.14 3.65 35.01
N ASP A 962 35.18 2.58 35.80
CA ASP A 962 36.16 1.51 35.62
C ASP A 962 35.79 0.67 34.40
N TYR A 963 34.50 0.33 34.23
CA TYR A 963 34.02 -0.46 33.10
C TYR A 963 34.22 0.23 31.75
N LEU A 964 33.89 1.53 31.62
CA LEU A 964 34.05 2.27 30.37
C LEU A 964 35.50 2.42 29.87
N ARG A 965 36.49 2.17 30.73
CA ARG A 965 37.90 2.16 30.29
C ARG A 965 38.26 0.91 29.50
N GLU A 966 37.59 -0.21 29.80
CA GLU A 966 37.78 -1.49 29.12
C GLU A 966 36.77 -1.67 27.98
N HIS A 967 35.58 -1.09 28.13
CA HIS A 967 34.44 -1.17 27.22
C HIS A 967 33.94 0.23 26.84
N PRO A 968 34.63 0.94 25.93
CA PRO A 968 34.25 2.30 25.56
C PRO A 968 32.90 2.32 24.85
N LEU A 969 32.06 3.31 25.18
CA LEU A 969 30.78 3.56 24.52
C LEU A 969 30.78 4.92 23.79
N PRO A 970 30.14 5.00 22.60
CA PRO A 970 29.99 6.23 21.83
C PRO A 970 28.99 7.21 22.46
N GLY A 971 29.00 8.46 21.99
CA GLY A 971 28.04 9.51 22.40
C GLY A 971 27.89 9.76 23.90
N SER A 972 26.65 10.07 24.31
CA SER A 972 26.27 10.43 25.68
C SER A 972 26.06 9.19 26.54
N VAL A 973 26.65 9.16 27.75
CA VAL A 973 26.48 8.05 28.70
C VAL A 973 26.03 8.60 30.05
N GLY A 974 24.82 8.24 30.48
CA GLY A 974 24.19 8.68 31.72
C GLY A 974 23.85 7.50 32.63
N VAL A 975 23.83 7.76 33.95
CA VAL A 975 23.31 6.81 34.95
C VAL A 975 21.87 7.18 35.27
N ASP A 976 20.95 6.22 35.21
CA ASP A 976 19.53 6.44 35.55
C ASP A 976 19.36 7.04 36.97
N VAL A 977 18.21 7.65 37.23
CA VAL A 977 17.83 8.18 38.55
C VAL A 977 17.15 7.10 39.37
N LEU A 978 17.54 6.98 40.65
CA LEU A 978 16.76 6.27 41.65
C LEU A 978 16.43 7.25 42.79
N PRO A 979 15.15 7.63 42.97
CA PRO A 979 14.75 8.57 44.01
C PRO A 979 15.18 8.16 45.42
N GLU A 980 15.51 9.13 46.27
CA GLU A 980 15.87 8.84 47.66
C GLU A 980 14.70 8.14 48.40
N ASN A 981 14.96 6.92 48.89
CA ASN A 981 14.01 6.02 49.55
C ASN A 981 13.03 5.25 48.63
N SER A 982 13.28 5.16 47.32
CA SER A 982 12.56 4.23 46.44
C SER A 982 13.21 2.84 46.42
N VAL A 983 12.39 1.82 46.16
CA VAL A 983 12.83 0.44 45.87
C VAL A 983 12.38 0.17 44.45
N GLY A 984 13.31 0.11 43.50
CA GLY A 984 12.97 0.07 42.07
C GLY A 984 14.19 -0.17 41.19
N ILE A 985 13.98 -0.14 39.87
CA ILE A 985 15.05 -0.33 38.86
C ILE A 985 15.59 1.00 38.31
N GLY A 986 14.93 2.11 38.63
CA GLY A 986 15.25 3.47 38.20
C GLY A 986 14.09 4.11 37.42
N GLU A 987 14.00 5.44 37.40
CA GLU A 987 12.87 6.18 36.80
C GLU A 987 12.81 6.03 35.28
N SER A 988 13.95 6.11 34.58
CA SER A 988 13.99 5.83 33.14
C SER A 988 13.69 4.36 32.89
N PHE A 989 14.26 3.44 33.66
CA PHE A 989 14.01 2.00 33.44
C PHE A 989 12.53 1.61 33.66
N GLU A 990 11.83 2.31 34.55
CA GLU A 990 10.38 2.16 34.73
C GLU A 990 9.59 2.82 33.59
N SER A 991 9.94 4.05 33.20
CA SER A 991 9.30 4.81 32.11
C SER A 991 9.50 4.16 30.73
N TYR A 992 10.58 3.39 30.59
CA TYR A 992 10.90 2.58 29.42
C TYR A 992 10.66 1.09 29.70
N PHE A 993 9.72 0.75 30.57
CA PHE A 993 9.10 -0.58 30.71
C PHE A 993 10.10 -1.76 30.63
N ILE A 994 11.28 -1.64 31.25
CA ILE A 994 12.37 -2.61 31.09
C ILE A 994 11.99 -4.00 31.61
N ARG A 995 11.05 -4.09 32.55
CA ARG A 995 10.51 -5.39 33.00
C ARG A 995 9.76 -6.16 31.92
N ARG A 996 9.18 -5.45 30.94
CA ARG A 996 8.51 -6.04 29.78
C ARG A 996 9.49 -6.30 28.65
N PHE A 997 10.30 -5.29 28.31
CA PHE A 997 11.16 -5.33 27.12
C PHE A 997 12.54 -5.95 27.34
N ASN A 998 12.88 -6.28 28.59
CA ASN A 998 14.20 -6.75 29.02
C ASN A 998 15.33 -5.78 28.63
N LEU A 999 16.57 -6.19 28.90
CA LEU A 999 17.78 -5.48 28.50
C LEU A 999 18.56 -6.35 27.50
N PRO A 1000 19.19 -5.75 26.47
CA PRO A 1000 19.22 -4.32 26.19
C PRO A 1000 17.93 -3.85 25.50
N ARG A 1001 17.40 -2.67 25.88
CA ARG A 1001 16.29 -2.04 25.16
C ARG A 1001 16.84 -0.93 24.28
N VAL A 1002 16.54 -0.99 22.98
CA VAL A 1002 17.05 -0.05 21.97
C VAL A 1002 15.88 0.65 21.28
N LEU A 1003 15.98 1.97 21.10
CA LEU A 1003 15.00 2.78 20.36
C LEU A 1003 15.75 3.67 19.35
N LEU A 1004 15.36 3.59 18.07
CA LEU A 1004 15.82 4.46 16.99
C LEU A 1004 14.80 5.59 16.80
N LEU A 1005 15.26 6.82 16.93
CA LEU A 1005 14.47 8.04 16.75
C LEU A 1005 14.79 8.69 15.40
N ASP A 1006 13.75 9.11 14.70
CA ASP A 1006 13.81 9.94 13.50
C ASP A 1006 14.24 11.39 13.85
N LEU A 1007 14.44 12.22 12.83
CA LEU A 1007 14.85 13.62 12.86
C LEU A 1007 13.92 14.51 13.71
N ASP A 1008 12.62 14.20 13.73
CA ASP A 1008 11.59 14.89 14.51
C ASP A 1008 11.51 14.40 15.98
N GLY A 1009 12.27 13.35 16.31
CA GLY A 1009 12.33 12.73 17.63
C GLY A 1009 11.32 11.61 17.87
N THR A 1010 10.50 11.25 16.87
CA THR A 1010 9.59 10.11 16.98
C THR A 1010 10.34 8.79 16.87
N VAL A 1011 9.91 7.75 17.58
CA VAL A 1011 10.54 6.42 17.50
C VAL A 1011 10.13 5.74 16.21
N LEU A 1012 11.09 5.49 15.33
CA LEU A 1012 10.90 4.72 14.09
C LEU A 1012 10.91 3.21 14.37
N TRP A 1013 11.79 2.77 15.27
CA TRP A 1013 11.98 1.35 15.60
C TRP A 1013 12.36 1.20 17.08
N GLU A 1014 11.89 0.14 17.72
CA GLU A 1014 12.34 -0.27 19.05
C GLU A 1014 12.30 -1.79 19.21
N GLY A 1015 13.22 -2.33 20.02
CA GLY A 1015 13.29 -3.76 20.26
C GLY A 1015 14.63 -4.23 20.84
N ASP A 1016 14.79 -5.54 20.87
CA ASP A 1016 16.07 -6.22 21.14
C ASP A 1016 16.92 -6.24 19.85
N PRO A 1017 18.23 -5.97 19.91
CA PRO A 1017 19.10 -5.98 18.74
C PRO A 1017 19.31 -7.37 18.10
N GLY A 1018 18.87 -8.46 18.73
CA GLY A 1018 18.86 -9.82 18.18
C GLY A 1018 20.14 -10.62 18.44
N PHE A 1019 20.96 -10.22 19.42
CA PHE A 1019 22.24 -10.88 19.72
C PHE A 1019 22.07 -12.08 20.66
N GLU A 1020 22.80 -13.16 20.39
CA GLU A 1020 22.75 -14.37 21.20
C GLU A 1020 23.48 -14.23 22.55
N ILE A 1021 22.94 -14.90 23.56
CA ILE A 1021 23.51 -14.92 24.92
C ILE A 1021 24.81 -15.74 24.93
N ASN A 1022 25.87 -15.16 25.51
CA ASN A 1022 27.22 -15.73 25.62
C ASN A 1022 27.97 -15.92 24.30
N GLU A 1023 27.46 -15.38 23.19
CA GLU A 1023 28.18 -15.32 21.92
C GLU A 1023 28.82 -13.94 21.74
N GLU A 1024 30.04 -13.90 21.21
CA GLU A 1024 30.65 -12.63 20.80
C GLU A 1024 30.12 -12.28 19.41
N PRO A 1025 29.45 -11.13 19.22
CA PRO A 1025 28.94 -10.75 17.92
C PRO A 1025 30.15 -10.48 16.99
N VAL A 1026 30.06 -10.93 15.74
CA VAL A 1026 31.18 -10.93 14.77
C VAL A 1026 30.93 -9.92 13.67
N GLU A 1027 31.94 -9.14 13.28
CA GLU A 1027 31.82 -8.19 12.16
C GLU A 1027 31.62 -8.89 10.79
N PRO A 1028 30.68 -8.41 9.95
CA PRO A 1028 29.70 -7.34 10.23
C PRO A 1028 28.64 -7.79 11.24
N TYR A 1029 28.42 -6.98 12.28
CA TYR A 1029 27.44 -7.27 13.34
C TYR A 1029 26.04 -7.30 12.71
N GLY A 1030 25.40 -8.46 12.65
CA GLY A 1030 24.01 -8.57 12.19
C GLY A 1030 23.04 -8.24 13.31
N SER A 1031 22.26 -7.17 13.14
CA SER A 1031 21.24 -6.74 14.10
C SER A 1031 19.90 -6.45 13.42
N PHE A 1032 18.79 -6.64 14.14
CA PHE A 1032 17.46 -6.23 13.70
C PHE A 1032 17.29 -4.70 13.52
N LEU A 1033 18.23 -3.89 14.02
CA LEU A 1033 18.25 -2.43 13.85
C LEU A 1033 18.85 -1.98 12.50
N ASP A 1034 19.70 -2.78 11.88
CA ASP A 1034 20.52 -2.34 10.73
C ASP A 1034 19.64 -1.90 9.54
N ASP A 1035 18.61 -2.69 9.25
CA ASP A 1035 17.65 -2.41 8.18
C ASP A 1035 16.79 -1.15 8.44
N PRO A 1036 16.14 -0.98 9.62
CA PRO A 1036 15.45 0.26 9.97
C PRO A 1036 16.34 1.51 9.88
N LEU A 1037 17.61 1.41 10.26
CA LEU A 1037 18.54 2.53 10.21
C LEU A 1037 18.90 2.92 8.77
N GLU A 1038 19.15 1.95 7.87
CA GLU A 1038 19.43 2.27 6.46
C GLU A 1038 18.19 2.75 5.71
N GLU A 1039 17.00 2.23 6.06
CA GLU A 1039 15.72 2.74 5.55
C GLU A 1039 15.54 4.21 5.93
N LEU A 1040 15.76 4.57 7.19
CA LEU A 1040 15.72 5.97 7.63
C LEU A 1040 16.69 6.86 6.85
N VAL A 1041 17.90 6.37 6.58
CA VAL A 1041 18.92 7.11 5.81
C VAL A 1041 18.46 7.38 4.38
N THR A 1042 17.82 6.39 3.76
CA THR A 1042 17.35 6.47 2.36
C THR A 1042 16.08 7.32 2.27
N ASP A 1043 15.06 7.03 3.09
CA ASP A 1043 13.76 7.68 3.05
C ASP A 1043 13.85 9.17 3.37
N ARG A 1044 14.72 9.55 4.32
CA ARG A 1044 14.96 10.95 4.68
C ARG A 1044 16.08 11.61 3.87
N LYS A 1045 16.68 10.90 2.90
CA LYS A 1045 17.80 11.39 2.09
C LYS A 1045 18.91 12.01 2.96
N LEU A 1046 19.28 11.35 4.05
CA LEU A 1046 20.09 11.96 5.12
C LEU A 1046 21.48 12.39 4.63
N ARG A 1047 22.05 11.67 3.66
CA ARG A 1047 23.36 11.96 3.08
C ARG A 1047 23.30 13.22 2.22
N GLU A 1048 22.27 13.36 1.38
CA GLU A 1048 22.00 14.56 0.58
C GLU A 1048 21.69 15.75 1.49
N LEU A 1049 20.86 15.53 2.52
CA LEU A 1049 20.50 16.54 3.50
C LEU A 1049 21.71 17.08 4.26
N ALA A 1050 22.66 16.22 4.65
CA ALA A 1050 23.89 16.64 5.31
C ALA A 1050 24.74 17.57 4.42
N VAL A 1051 24.81 17.28 3.12
CA VAL A 1051 25.47 18.13 2.13
C VAL A 1051 24.73 19.46 1.97
N TRP A 1052 23.41 19.41 1.80
CA TRP A 1052 22.56 20.59 1.67
C TRP A 1052 22.66 21.52 2.89
N ARG A 1053 22.61 21.00 4.12
CA ARG A 1053 22.77 21.80 5.36
C ARG A 1053 24.07 22.58 5.37
N THR A 1054 25.17 21.90 5.03
CA THR A 1054 26.49 22.52 5.00
C THR A 1054 26.54 23.65 3.95
N LYS A 1055 25.91 23.44 2.80
CA LYS A 1055 25.79 24.44 1.72
C LYS A 1055 24.89 25.61 2.14
N TRP A 1056 23.75 25.32 2.76
CA TRP A 1056 22.77 26.29 3.25
C TRP A 1056 23.35 27.20 4.33
N GLU A 1057 23.97 26.65 5.38
CA GLU A 1057 24.57 27.45 6.45
C GLU A 1057 25.71 28.34 5.95
N ARG A 1058 26.50 27.83 5.00
CA ARG A 1058 27.70 28.52 4.52
C ARG A 1058 27.39 29.58 3.46
N TYR A 1059 26.41 29.33 2.58
CA TYR A 1059 26.13 30.16 1.41
C TYR A 1059 24.67 30.62 1.36
N GLY A 1060 23.71 29.70 1.47
CA GLY A 1060 22.28 29.99 1.27
C GLY A 1060 21.68 30.97 2.27
N ALA A 1061 21.74 30.68 3.57
CA ALA A 1061 21.22 31.56 4.60
C ALA A 1061 21.91 32.94 4.62
N PRO A 1062 23.26 33.04 4.50
CA PRO A 1062 23.92 34.33 4.32
C PRO A 1062 23.54 35.10 3.06
N ALA A 1063 23.29 34.43 1.93
CA ALA A 1063 22.86 35.04 0.67
C ALA A 1063 21.42 35.56 0.78
N LEU A 1064 20.51 34.74 1.31
CA LEU A 1064 19.11 35.09 1.53
C LEU A 1064 18.96 36.32 2.44
N ALA A 1065 19.71 36.36 3.55
CA ALA A 1065 19.70 37.50 4.48
C ALA A 1065 20.18 38.81 3.80
N LYS A 1066 21.09 38.73 2.82
CA LYS A 1066 21.58 39.90 2.07
C LYS A 1066 20.66 40.30 0.91
N GLY A 1067 19.63 39.52 0.62
CA GLY A 1067 18.81 39.67 -0.59
C GLY A 1067 19.50 39.23 -1.87
N ASP A 1068 20.57 38.43 -1.78
CA ASP A 1068 21.20 37.78 -2.93
C ASP A 1068 20.42 36.52 -3.31
N PHE A 1069 19.26 36.75 -3.92
CA PHE A 1069 18.29 35.70 -4.22
C PHE A 1069 18.80 34.74 -5.31
N GLU A 1070 19.64 35.22 -6.23
CA GLU A 1070 20.24 34.40 -7.28
C GLU A 1070 21.17 33.33 -6.69
N GLU A 1071 22.04 33.71 -5.74
CA GLU A 1071 22.92 32.78 -5.04
C GLU A 1071 22.13 31.83 -4.11
N ALA A 1072 21.04 32.31 -3.51
CA ALA A 1072 20.20 31.50 -2.61
C ALA A 1072 19.30 30.50 -3.35
N LEU A 1073 18.77 30.86 -4.52
CA LEU A 1073 17.67 30.15 -5.19
C LEU A 1073 17.92 28.64 -5.38
N PRO A 1074 19.07 28.15 -5.86
CA PRO A 1074 19.28 26.72 -6.02
C PRO A 1074 19.06 25.93 -4.72
N MET A 1075 19.49 26.50 -3.58
CA MET A 1075 19.29 25.86 -2.28
C MET A 1075 17.85 25.98 -1.77
N LEU A 1076 17.13 27.05 -2.14
CA LEU A 1076 15.71 27.21 -1.81
C LEU A 1076 14.84 26.20 -2.57
N VAL A 1077 15.19 25.90 -3.82
CA VAL A 1077 14.53 24.87 -4.63
C VAL A 1077 14.84 23.48 -4.09
N GLU A 1078 16.14 23.17 -3.86
CA GLU A 1078 16.58 21.92 -3.23
C GLU A 1078 15.90 21.69 -1.86
N ALA A 1079 15.54 22.76 -1.13
CA ALA A 1079 14.85 22.63 0.15
C ALA A 1079 13.45 22.00 0.05
N GLY A 1080 12.83 22.04 -1.14
CA GLY A 1080 11.54 21.39 -1.41
C GLY A 1080 11.60 19.86 -1.34
N ASP A 1081 12.78 19.27 -1.47
CA ASP A 1081 12.98 17.81 -1.46
C ASP A 1081 13.02 17.21 -0.05
N TYR A 1082 13.03 18.05 1.00
CA TYR A 1082 13.16 17.62 2.39
C TYR A 1082 11.91 17.92 3.21
N ASP A 1083 11.59 17.02 4.14
CA ASP A 1083 10.43 17.18 5.04
C ASP A 1083 10.61 18.40 5.96
N PRO A 1084 9.73 19.42 5.87
CA PRO A 1084 9.83 20.64 6.66
C PRO A 1084 9.58 20.43 8.16
N VAL A 1085 8.91 19.34 8.57
CA VAL A 1085 8.73 19.00 9.99
C VAL A 1085 10.04 18.51 10.59
N CYS A 1086 10.78 17.71 9.82
CA CYS A 1086 12.03 17.08 10.24
C CYS A 1086 13.24 18.02 10.13
N GLU A 1087 13.21 18.98 9.21
CA GLU A 1087 14.29 19.94 8.98
C GLU A 1087 13.77 21.39 8.99
N PRO A 1088 13.87 22.10 10.14
CA PRO A 1088 13.40 23.48 10.26
C PRO A 1088 14.07 24.46 9.30
N ARG A 1089 15.33 24.22 8.90
CA ARG A 1089 16.05 25.10 7.97
C ARG A 1089 15.52 24.96 6.55
N ALA A 1090 15.14 23.75 6.14
CA ALA A 1090 14.49 23.48 4.87
C ALA A 1090 13.09 24.10 4.86
N ALA A 1091 12.34 23.99 5.97
CA ALA A 1091 11.07 24.70 6.12
C ALA A 1091 11.22 26.22 5.96
N GLN A 1092 12.25 26.81 6.56
CA GLN A 1092 12.56 28.23 6.42
C GLN A 1092 12.90 28.60 4.97
N ALA A 1093 13.75 27.82 4.30
CA ALA A 1093 14.14 28.01 2.91
C ALA A 1093 12.93 27.92 1.96
N SER A 1094 12.13 26.85 2.07
CA SER A 1094 10.91 26.65 1.28
C SER A 1094 9.86 27.74 1.55
N ALA A 1095 9.73 28.20 2.80
CA ALA A 1095 8.85 29.32 3.14
C ALA A 1095 9.33 30.64 2.52
N ALA A 1096 10.64 30.87 2.43
CA ALA A 1096 11.19 32.06 1.79
C ALA A 1096 10.87 32.07 0.28
N LEU A 1097 11.05 30.94 -0.43
CA LEU A 1097 10.69 30.81 -1.84
C LEU A 1097 9.18 31.06 -2.06
N ARG A 1098 8.32 30.36 -1.31
CA ARG A 1098 6.86 30.54 -1.38
C ARG A 1098 6.43 31.98 -1.10
N SER A 1099 7.10 32.68 -0.20
CA SER A 1099 6.80 34.08 0.09
C SER A 1099 7.05 35.00 -1.11
N VAL A 1100 8.11 34.71 -1.89
CA VAL A 1100 8.40 35.43 -3.13
C VAL A 1100 7.38 35.07 -4.21
N GLU A 1101 7.06 33.80 -4.39
CA GLU A 1101 6.05 33.34 -5.35
C GLU A 1101 4.67 33.93 -5.07
N ALA A 1102 4.25 33.96 -3.81
CA ALA A 1102 2.99 34.59 -3.40
C ALA A 1102 2.98 36.10 -3.69
N ALA A 1103 4.09 36.79 -3.43
CA ALA A 1103 4.22 38.21 -3.76
C ALA A 1103 4.19 38.48 -5.28
N LEU A 1104 4.71 37.55 -6.09
CA LEU A 1104 4.66 37.59 -7.55
C LEU A 1104 3.28 37.24 -8.11
N ALA A 1105 2.51 36.39 -7.44
CA ALA A 1105 1.15 36.06 -7.82
C ALA A 1105 0.16 37.21 -7.56
N ASP A 1106 0.43 38.07 -6.56
CA ASP A 1106 -0.32 39.28 -6.24
C ASP A 1106 0.52 40.56 -6.40
N LEU A 1107 0.87 40.90 -7.65
CA LEU A 1107 1.66 42.09 -7.95
C LEU A 1107 0.94 43.39 -7.56
N GLU A 1108 -0.39 43.45 -7.64
CA GLU A 1108 -1.16 44.65 -7.29
C GLU A 1108 -1.13 44.90 -5.78
N GLY A 1109 -1.34 43.86 -4.97
CA GLY A 1109 -1.22 43.93 -3.51
C GLY A 1109 0.20 44.24 -3.06
N SER A 1110 1.21 43.58 -3.65
CA SER A 1110 2.62 43.86 -3.39
C SER A 1110 3.00 45.31 -3.73
N ALA A 1111 2.53 45.82 -4.88
CA ALA A 1111 2.74 47.19 -5.31
C ALA A 1111 2.13 48.21 -4.34
N ALA A 1112 0.89 47.98 -3.88
CA ALA A 1112 0.22 48.83 -2.90
C ALA A 1112 0.92 48.82 -1.53
N SER A 1113 1.41 47.66 -1.08
CA SER A 1113 2.18 47.51 0.16
C SER A 1113 3.49 48.29 0.12
N LEU A 1114 4.23 48.19 -1.00
CA LEU A 1114 5.47 48.92 -1.21
C LEU A 1114 5.25 50.44 -1.30
N GLU A 1115 4.17 50.88 -1.97
CA GLU A 1115 3.80 52.30 -2.03
C GLU A 1115 3.44 52.87 -0.65
N ALA A 1116 2.67 52.13 0.16
CA ALA A 1116 2.32 52.54 1.53
C ALA A 1116 3.57 52.71 2.43
N ARG A 1117 4.63 51.95 2.16
CA ARG A 1117 5.93 52.03 2.85
C ARG A 1117 6.90 53.03 2.22
N GLY A 1118 6.57 53.65 1.08
CA GLY A 1118 7.49 54.52 0.32
C GLY A 1118 8.70 53.78 -0.25
N ALA A 1119 8.58 52.47 -0.48
CA ALA A 1119 9.63 51.57 -0.96
C ALA A 1119 9.32 51.02 -2.36
N GLU A 1120 8.72 51.84 -3.22
CA GLU A 1120 8.24 51.48 -4.58
C GLU A 1120 9.33 50.86 -5.47
N THR A 1121 10.60 51.10 -5.16
CA THR A 1121 11.73 50.51 -5.88
C THR A 1121 11.91 49.01 -5.60
N GLY A 1122 11.42 48.50 -4.47
CA GLY A 1122 11.39 47.06 -4.21
C GLY A 1122 10.65 46.29 -5.30
N MET A 1123 9.71 46.94 -6.01
CA MET A 1123 8.92 46.30 -7.05
C MET A 1123 9.76 45.84 -8.25
N ASP A 1124 10.79 46.61 -8.62
CA ASP A 1124 11.68 46.26 -9.73
C ASP A 1124 12.60 45.09 -9.37
N VAL A 1125 13.01 45.01 -8.09
CA VAL A 1125 13.79 43.89 -7.56
C VAL A 1125 12.95 42.62 -7.45
N LEU A 1126 11.70 42.73 -6.96
CA LEU A 1126 10.78 41.60 -6.86
C LEU A 1126 10.47 40.99 -8.23
N ILE A 1127 10.18 41.83 -9.24
CA ILE A 1127 10.02 41.37 -10.63
C ILE A 1127 11.30 40.70 -11.14
N GLY A 1128 12.47 41.24 -10.80
CA GLY A 1128 13.76 40.64 -11.11
C GLY A 1128 13.93 39.24 -10.50
N TRP A 1129 13.57 39.05 -9.23
CA TRP A 1129 13.58 37.73 -8.60
C TRP A 1129 12.61 36.76 -9.28
N GLY A 1130 11.43 37.24 -9.70
CA GLY A 1130 10.50 36.43 -10.50
C GLY A 1130 11.04 35.98 -11.84
N ALA A 1131 11.87 36.80 -12.50
CA ALA A 1131 12.58 36.39 -13.71
C ALA A 1131 13.62 35.30 -13.43
N ILE A 1132 14.36 35.41 -12.32
CA ILE A 1132 15.36 34.41 -11.90
C ILE A 1132 14.68 33.06 -11.57
N ILE A 1133 13.51 33.07 -10.92
CA ILE A 1133 12.71 31.85 -10.67
C ILE A 1133 12.25 31.20 -11.98
N ALA A 1134 11.94 32.01 -12.99
CA ALA A 1134 11.33 31.52 -14.22
C ALA A 1134 12.31 30.83 -15.18
N GLY A 1135 13.56 31.30 -15.34
CA GLY A 1135 14.58 30.68 -16.20
C GLY A 1135 15.18 31.58 -17.29
N GLU A 1136 15.56 31.00 -18.45
CA GLU A 1136 16.07 31.71 -19.66
C GLU A 1136 15.18 31.53 -20.93
N GLU A 1137 13.93 31.09 -20.82
CA GLU A 1137 13.03 30.81 -21.94
C GLU A 1137 12.30 32.04 -22.55
N ALA A 1138 11.90 31.94 -23.83
CA ALA A 1138 11.29 33.03 -24.58
C ALA A 1138 9.89 33.46 -24.09
N GLU A 1139 9.13 32.57 -23.44
CA GLU A 1139 7.82 32.87 -22.84
C GLU A 1139 7.95 33.80 -21.61
N GLU A 1140 9.14 33.85 -21.02
CA GLU A 1140 9.44 34.60 -19.80
C GLU A 1140 9.62 36.09 -20.07
N PHE A 1141 10.15 36.45 -21.25
CA PHE A 1141 10.17 37.84 -21.70
C PHE A 1141 8.75 38.42 -21.75
N GLU A 1142 7.74 37.63 -22.10
CA GLU A 1142 6.34 38.05 -22.05
C GLU A 1142 5.79 38.14 -20.61
N LYS A 1143 6.19 37.23 -19.71
CA LYS A 1143 5.80 37.25 -18.28
C LYS A 1143 6.40 38.46 -17.55
N GLU A 1144 7.69 38.73 -17.69
CA GLU A 1144 8.34 39.91 -17.11
C GLU A 1144 7.71 41.21 -17.68
N HIS A 1145 7.48 41.26 -19.00
CA HIS A 1145 6.85 42.42 -19.64
C HIS A 1145 5.42 42.66 -19.13
N ARG A 1146 4.66 41.58 -18.90
CA ARG A 1146 3.32 41.64 -18.30
C ARG A 1146 3.37 42.11 -16.85
N ALA A 1147 4.26 41.55 -16.03
CA ALA A 1147 4.46 41.95 -14.64
C ALA A 1147 4.82 43.45 -14.52
N ARG A 1148 5.73 43.94 -15.36
CA ARG A 1148 6.08 45.37 -15.43
C ARG A 1148 4.91 46.25 -15.86
N LYS A 1149 4.02 45.74 -16.72
CA LYS A 1149 2.82 46.45 -17.18
C LYS A 1149 1.77 46.55 -16.08
N GLU A 1150 1.60 45.51 -15.27
CA GLU A 1150 0.70 45.48 -14.11
C GLU A 1150 1.22 46.39 -12.99
N ALA A 1151 2.54 46.36 -12.74
CA ALA A 1151 3.21 47.22 -11.75
C ALA A 1151 3.50 48.66 -12.23
N ARG A 1152 3.00 49.05 -13.42
CA ARG A 1152 3.44 50.26 -14.13
C ARG A 1152 3.30 51.54 -13.29
N ASP A 1153 2.20 51.68 -12.56
CA ASP A 1153 1.89 52.91 -11.85
C ASP A 1153 2.87 53.15 -10.68
N VAL A 1154 3.29 52.08 -9.99
CA VAL A 1154 4.33 52.11 -8.95
C VAL A 1154 5.73 52.31 -9.53
N LEU A 1155 6.05 51.64 -10.65
CA LEU A 1155 7.32 51.83 -11.37
C LEU A 1155 7.45 53.24 -12.00
N GLN A 1156 6.35 53.99 -12.15
CA GLN A 1156 6.36 55.38 -12.63
C GLN A 1156 6.17 56.42 -11.52
N SER A 1157 6.09 55.97 -10.26
CA SER A 1157 5.97 56.83 -9.10
C SER A 1157 7.11 57.84 -9.02
N LYS A 1158 6.91 58.92 -8.24
CA LYS A 1158 7.95 59.93 -8.04
C LYS A 1158 9.15 59.32 -7.31
N ASN A 1159 8.90 58.52 -6.27
CA ASN A 1159 9.93 57.92 -5.42
C ASN A 1159 10.79 56.93 -6.21
N HIS A 1160 10.19 56.04 -7.02
CA HIS A 1160 10.95 55.11 -7.88
C HIS A 1160 11.86 55.87 -8.88
N ARG A 1161 11.33 56.90 -9.55
CA ARG A 1161 12.12 57.74 -10.48
C ARG A 1161 13.22 58.53 -9.80
N ASP A 1162 12.99 58.93 -8.54
CA ASP A 1162 13.98 59.63 -7.74
C ASP A 1162 15.10 58.66 -7.30
N TRP A 1163 14.77 57.41 -6.93
CA TRP A 1163 15.75 56.37 -6.64
C TRP A 1163 16.66 56.03 -7.83
N ILE A 1164 16.12 55.89 -9.06
CA ILE A 1164 16.94 55.68 -10.26
C ILE A 1164 17.99 56.79 -10.44
N LYS A 1165 17.65 58.04 -10.07
CA LYS A 1165 18.60 59.16 -10.14
C LYS A 1165 19.61 59.12 -9.00
N VAL A 1166 19.23 58.63 -7.82
CA VAL A 1166 20.16 58.35 -6.72
C VAL A 1166 21.17 57.29 -7.12
N LEU A 1167 20.75 56.17 -7.72
CA LEU A 1167 21.65 55.14 -8.26
C LEU A 1167 22.67 55.72 -9.25
N LYS A 1168 22.22 56.56 -10.20
CA LYS A 1168 23.13 57.25 -11.14
C LYS A 1168 24.09 58.21 -10.45
N ALA A 1169 23.63 58.92 -9.41
CA ALA A 1169 24.48 59.83 -8.64
C ALA A 1169 25.55 59.07 -7.84
N CYS A 1170 25.19 57.93 -7.25
CA CYS A 1170 26.08 57.03 -6.51
C CYS A 1170 27.10 56.37 -7.44
N ALA A 1171 26.70 55.85 -8.61
CA ALA A 1171 27.62 55.30 -9.61
C ALA A 1171 28.65 56.34 -10.11
N ALA A 1172 28.27 57.62 -10.16
CA ALA A 1172 29.17 58.71 -10.54
C ALA A 1172 30.09 59.18 -9.40
N PHE A 1173 29.82 58.80 -8.14
CA PHE A 1173 30.51 59.29 -6.95
C PHE A 1173 32.02 59.03 -6.94
N PRO A 1174 32.53 57.82 -7.27
CA PRO A 1174 33.98 57.56 -7.29
C PRO A 1174 34.74 58.51 -8.23
N ASN A 1175 34.08 58.92 -9.32
CA ASN A 1175 34.64 59.76 -10.39
C ASN A 1175 34.45 61.26 -10.17
N ARG A 1176 33.82 61.69 -9.06
CA ARG A 1176 33.64 63.13 -8.75
C ARG A 1176 34.98 63.76 -8.37
N ARG A 1177 35.19 65.00 -8.83
CA ARG A 1177 36.37 65.81 -8.47
C ARG A 1177 36.13 66.53 -7.14
N GLY A 1178 37.14 66.58 -6.27
CA GLY A 1178 37.08 67.22 -4.95
C GLY A 1178 37.64 66.34 -3.84
N THR A 1179 37.72 66.88 -2.63
CA THR A 1179 37.97 66.14 -1.38
C THR A 1179 36.76 65.30 -0.99
N ASP A 1180 36.93 64.25 -0.18
CA ASP A 1180 35.82 63.35 0.17
C ASP A 1180 34.68 64.08 0.92
N ALA A 1181 35.02 65.09 1.73
CA ALA A 1181 34.03 65.99 2.34
C ALA A 1181 33.23 66.80 1.29
N GLU A 1182 33.87 67.31 0.23
CA GLU A 1182 33.18 68.02 -0.85
C GLU A 1182 32.30 67.08 -1.68
N LYS A 1183 32.76 65.84 -1.91
CA LYS A 1183 31.97 64.81 -2.60
C LYS A 1183 30.75 64.39 -1.78
N ALA A 1184 30.90 64.23 -0.45
CA ALA A 1184 29.82 63.89 0.47
C ALA A 1184 28.76 64.99 0.53
N LEU A 1185 29.16 66.27 0.66
CA LEU A 1185 28.23 67.40 0.60
C LEU A 1185 27.45 67.44 -0.73
N ALA A 1186 28.11 67.13 -1.84
CA ALA A 1186 27.46 67.03 -3.15
C ALA A 1186 26.55 65.78 -3.27
N MET A 1187 26.78 64.72 -2.51
CA MET A 1187 25.90 63.55 -2.45
C MET A 1187 24.65 63.87 -1.63
N PHE A 1188 24.83 64.46 -0.45
CA PHE A 1188 23.75 64.94 0.41
C PHE A 1188 22.83 65.93 -0.32
N ALA A 1189 23.39 66.90 -1.03
CA ALA A 1189 22.60 67.83 -1.84
C ALA A 1189 21.83 67.14 -2.98
N GLU A 1190 22.27 65.97 -3.45
CA GLU A 1190 21.51 65.16 -4.41
C GLU A 1190 20.42 64.33 -3.73
N LEU A 1191 20.65 63.77 -2.54
CA LEU A 1191 19.65 63.01 -1.76
C LEU A 1191 18.53 63.92 -1.25
N ASP A 1192 18.83 65.13 -0.78
CA ASP A 1192 17.84 66.08 -0.23
C ASP A 1192 16.81 66.56 -1.27
N LYS A 1193 17.06 66.31 -2.56
CA LYS A 1193 16.14 66.61 -3.69
C LYS A 1193 15.19 65.46 -4.01
N ARG A 1194 15.31 64.32 -3.32
CA ARG A 1194 14.69 63.02 -3.63
C ARG A 1194 13.86 62.56 -2.43
N GLY A 1195 12.83 61.77 -2.68
CA GLY A 1195 11.98 61.18 -1.65
C GLY A 1195 11.88 59.66 -1.79
N GLY A 1196 11.35 59.01 -0.74
CA GLY A 1196 11.20 57.56 -0.65
C GLY A 1196 12.04 56.97 0.47
N LEU A 1197 11.57 55.86 1.05
CA LEU A 1197 12.17 55.21 2.21
C LEU A 1197 13.62 54.78 1.96
N LEU A 1198 13.93 54.22 0.78
CA LEU A 1198 15.31 53.82 0.46
C LEU A 1198 16.27 55.03 0.42
N VAL A 1199 15.79 56.22 0.01
CA VAL A 1199 16.58 57.45 0.05
C VAL A 1199 16.85 57.87 1.49
N GLU A 1200 15.86 57.73 2.37
CA GLU A 1200 15.98 58.03 3.80
C GLU A 1200 16.94 57.06 4.50
N LEU A 1201 16.88 55.76 4.19
CA LEU A 1201 17.79 54.74 4.70
C LEU A 1201 19.24 55.01 4.26
N LEU A 1202 19.45 55.26 2.96
CA LEU A 1202 20.77 55.63 2.45
C LEU A 1202 21.29 56.93 3.09
N ARG A 1203 20.41 57.93 3.25
CA ARG A 1203 20.77 59.19 3.90
C ARG A 1203 21.25 58.96 5.33
N ALA A 1204 20.56 58.11 6.09
CA ALA A 1204 20.93 57.76 7.46
C ALA A 1204 22.28 57.04 7.53
N GLU A 1205 22.52 56.02 6.69
CA GLU A 1205 23.82 55.31 6.62
C GLU A 1205 24.97 56.29 6.30
N LEU A 1206 24.75 57.22 5.36
CA LEU A 1206 25.76 58.20 4.98
C LEU A 1206 25.97 59.30 6.03
N ASP A 1207 24.93 59.73 6.73
CA ASP A 1207 25.02 60.72 7.81
C ASP A 1207 25.82 60.16 9.00
N GLU A 1208 25.66 58.88 9.34
CA GLU A 1208 26.44 58.20 10.38
C GLU A 1208 27.93 58.15 10.02
N ALA A 1209 28.25 57.68 8.81
CA ALA A 1209 29.63 57.63 8.32
C ALA A 1209 30.26 59.03 8.23
N HIS A 1210 29.50 60.04 7.79
CA HIS A 1210 29.96 61.42 7.72
C HIS A 1210 30.20 62.04 9.10
N ALA A 1211 29.32 61.77 10.08
CA ALA A 1211 29.48 62.24 11.46
C ALA A 1211 30.74 61.66 12.12
N ALA A 1212 31.07 60.41 11.81
CA ALA A 1212 32.30 59.73 12.24
C ALA A 1212 33.56 60.16 11.46
N GLN A 1213 33.40 60.92 10.36
CA GLN A 1213 34.45 61.20 9.38
C GLN A 1213 35.11 59.93 8.80
N ASP A 1214 34.36 58.83 8.75
CA ASP A 1214 34.81 57.56 8.17
C ASP A 1214 34.46 57.54 6.67
N TRP A 1215 35.38 58.05 5.86
CA TRP A 1215 35.20 58.15 4.41
C TRP A 1215 35.24 56.79 3.70
N GLU A 1216 35.82 55.77 4.34
CA GLU A 1216 35.83 54.41 3.82
C GLU A 1216 34.47 53.75 4.02
N ALA A 1217 33.87 53.91 5.19
CA ALA A 1217 32.49 53.51 5.44
C ALA A 1217 31.50 54.28 4.56
N PHE A 1218 31.72 55.58 4.34
CA PHE A 1218 30.90 56.39 3.42
C PHE A 1218 31.00 55.85 1.99
N ALA A 1219 32.19 55.54 1.50
CA ALA A 1219 32.38 54.96 0.17
C ALA A 1219 31.72 53.58 0.04
N ARG A 1220 31.85 52.70 1.04
CA ARG A 1220 31.17 51.39 1.08
C ARG A 1220 29.65 51.53 1.06
N ALA A 1221 29.08 52.46 1.83
CA ALA A 1221 27.65 52.72 1.83
C ALA A 1221 27.17 53.16 0.44
N VAL A 1222 27.90 54.06 -0.24
CA VAL A 1222 27.61 54.48 -1.63
C VAL A 1222 27.75 53.32 -2.63
N GLU A 1223 28.73 52.44 -2.47
CA GLU A 1223 28.92 51.25 -3.33
C GLU A 1223 27.81 50.21 -3.13
N SER A 1224 27.24 50.12 -1.92
CA SER A 1224 26.17 49.17 -1.57
C SER A 1224 24.74 49.61 -1.97
N VAL A 1225 24.58 50.79 -2.56
CA VAL A 1225 23.27 51.35 -2.95
C VAL A 1225 22.50 50.46 -3.94
N PRO A 1226 23.13 49.82 -4.96
CA PRO A 1226 22.40 48.97 -5.90
C PRO A 1226 21.67 47.79 -5.23
N THR A 1227 22.21 47.24 -4.14
CA THR A 1227 21.62 46.09 -3.42
C THR A 1227 20.67 46.51 -2.30
N MET A 1228 20.52 47.81 -2.02
CA MET A 1228 19.69 48.31 -0.91
C MET A 1228 18.20 47.98 -1.09
N GLY A 1229 17.70 47.90 -2.34
CA GLY A 1229 16.34 47.43 -2.62
C GLY A 1229 16.15 45.95 -2.27
N ALA A 1230 17.12 45.11 -2.60
CA ALA A 1230 17.11 43.69 -2.25
C ALA A 1230 17.26 43.45 -0.75
N ARG A 1231 18.16 44.18 -0.06
CA ARG A 1231 18.28 44.16 1.41
C ARG A 1231 16.98 44.58 2.10
N PHE A 1232 16.32 45.62 1.60
CA PHE A 1232 15.01 46.03 2.13
C PHE A 1232 13.96 44.94 1.96
N LEU A 1233 13.90 44.30 0.78
CA LEU A 1233 12.98 43.19 0.56
C LEU A 1233 13.27 42.03 1.53
N ALA A 1234 14.52 41.59 1.63
CA ALA A 1234 14.92 40.51 2.52
C ALA A 1234 14.64 40.84 3.99
N GLY A 1235 15.14 41.96 4.50
CA GLY A 1235 15.06 42.31 5.92
C GLY A 1235 13.71 42.84 6.36
N SER A 1236 13.15 43.84 5.66
CA SER A 1236 11.98 44.60 6.14
C SER A 1236 10.65 44.22 5.47
N TYR A 1237 10.68 43.65 4.27
CA TYR A 1237 9.47 43.21 3.57
C TYR A 1237 9.12 41.76 3.92
N PHE A 1238 10.09 40.84 3.78
CA PHE A 1238 9.93 39.41 4.05
C PHE A 1238 10.38 38.98 5.46
N GLY A 1239 11.21 39.77 6.15
CA GLY A 1239 11.58 39.50 7.54
C GLY A 1239 12.69 38.46 7.72
N TRP A 1240 13.53 38.23 6.72
CA TRP A 1240 14.57 37.19 6.75
C TRP A 1240 15.80 37.55 7.61
N GLU A 1241 15.97 38.82 8.01
CA GLU A 1241 17.10 39.27 8.85
C GLU A 1241 16.90 38.98 10.35
N GLU A 1242 15.68 38.77 10.85
CA GLU A 1242 15.40 38.61 12.29
C GLU A 1242 15.59 37.16 12.83
N GLY A 1243 16.24 36.28 12.06
CA GLY A 1243 16.42 34.86 12.40
C GLY A 1243 17.84 34.39 12.72
N GLN A 1244 18.82 35.30 12.91
CA GLN A 1244 20.20 34.93 13.28
C GLN A 1244 20.49 34.96 14.78
#